data_AF-A0A9D2CIU6-F1
#
_entry.id   AF-A0A9D2CIU6-F1
#
_cell.length_a   1.000
_cell.length_b   1.000
_cell.length_c   1.000
_cell.angle_alpha   90.00
_cell.angle_beta   90.00
_cell.angle_gamma   90.00
#
_symmetry.space_group_name_H-M   'P 1'
#
loop_
_entity.id
_entity.type
_entity.pdbx_description
1 polymer ?
#
loop_
_entity_poly.entity_id
_entity_poly.type
_entity_poly.pdbx_seq_one_letter_code
_entity_poly.pdbx_strand_id
1 'polypeptide(L)'
;MSKFLRNGKIVAAVLVVLLLVVVGVAGALTFQKVQNHELTIPEHSETFLPSGDSSEPSGDNGTDGENSAEAVTLNRPDYMKGMYIKPGVDYLTEGRTSAADIQADLDAAFASVKELSMNTVILPLTLDGKCIAQKSGLPYVDDTLEFDILEYASQKARENGLYIYVIYDLFTGVQDGSIVELSQMDSASISDTVDHGLAIAQNYDIEGLMVDSYYNETQENSYLNYKLYGGGMGYENYMSQQSHTAFRELSEAIRTDAPGKQIGMLTVPVWANSSTDENGSDTTASYTAKYSGNADNLSYLEDGYVDFVVVKAEGSTTDANIPYKKVVSWWGEQADAADVPLYVLHFSSKACSEETGWTEYDQLALQLIASEDLAGFTGDMYDDLSRFKQDLEGSTQAVLDYYDDTLNRQHILTELAVTSPAQKTYTTFEQTVTFMGASDPGAKITINDQEITTDENGYFTLNMPLSEGLNKFVFTHKGKTDVYNITRQVQVVKEVSPTGNVTVDGGMRITITATAYKDANVYAVIGGQTIQLTLDETGADGNEYNDSYRLFTGSYTAPASTDKVQEIGNIVVYGEAQGSKNSKTGAYIKVNKRIAVEDGTPVRVVATQAETFPSSTLNDLSEPDYFPLPQGALDYTVGSELVYKNEDKTYTYYKLASGVRVYRDDITGVSNDAAPGGNAVTGVQVASNSQFTDVVFDTAQQVSYSAKYTGSAFTIDFNYTNSVPQSQTLDKNPMFSSLTASSNTKVTLTLNSSGRFLGYRAFYNDNGQLVFRFNNPPGSASGATIVVDPGHGGDDVGALGFLPAYPESEITWEIAQKVADELEDLGANVILLNTQLSSGKYVIQDRVADAKAKNAQVYLSIHCNSSPSNSSAVGTEVYYFNDYSKNLATSLSSSISSALNTTNRGGKFGRYYVTRDPQMVGVLCEVGFLTNEKEYNKLLSDSYQQDVAEAIASTTNKFLKNLGGSSSGGGFSSSGNYGSNSASSGGNSSSGGSSSSGSGSGISLDEDELTLAVGKTATLSASGSGLTWTSDDEDVATVNQNGKVTAVGTGECIITVENSDGDYADCYVTVTGEGGVEEIELSDESLTLYVGEGYELEAYAYPEDADDTELVFSSSNENVVIVDEDGYLEALKEGRVTITVKNPASGVKATCTVRVREE
;
A
#
# COMPACT_ATOMS: atom_id res chain seq x y z
N MET A 1 -47.72 -20.37 -39.21
CA MET A 1 -48.65 -19.47 -39.95
C MET A 1 -48.58 -18.10 -39.31
N SER A 2 -48.56 -16.96 -39.99
CA SER A 2 -48.31 -16.64 -41.42
C SER A 2 -48.03 -15.12 -41.50
N LYS A 3 -47.03 -14.58 -42.23
CA LYS A 3 -46.02 -15.13 -43.16
C LYS A 3 -44.64 -14.58 -42.73
N PHE A 4 -43.60 -15.38 -42.50
CA PHE A 4 -42.75 -16.15 -43.44
C PHE A 4 -41.83 -15.32 -44.37
N LEU A 5 -40.52 -15.41 -44.07
CA LEU A 5 -39.33 -15.27 -44.96
C LEU A 5 -39.02 -13.87 -45.54
N ARG A 6 -37.78 -13.37 -45.44
CA ARG A 6 -36.51 -14.07 -45.77
C ARG A 6 -35.32 -13.68 -44.89
N ASN A 7 -34.56 -14.72 -44.46
CA ASN A 7 -33.11 -14.79 -44.15
C ASN A 7 -32.53 -13.72 -43.19
N GLY A 8 -31.93 -13.98 -42.01
CA GLY A 8 -31.31 -15.21 -41.46
C GLY A 8 -29.84 -15.33 -41.93
N LYS A 9 -28.79 -15.41 -41.10
CA LYS A 9 -28.60 -15.68 -39.64
C LYS A 9 -27.39 -14.81 -39.10
N ILE A 10 -26.92 -14.76 -37.84
CA ILE A 10 -27.23 -15.46 -36.55
C ILE A 10 -26.89 -14.60 -35.29
N VAL A 11 -27.42 -15.04 -34.14
CA VAL A 11 -27.04 -14.95 -32.68
C VAL A 11 -25.56 -14.62 -32.32
N ALA A 12 -25.17 -14.01 -31.18
CA ALA A 12 -25.77 -13.13 -30.13
C ALA A 12 -24.62 -12.66 -29.19
N ALA A 13 -24.52 -11.42 -28.68
CA ALA A 13 -25.16 -10.80 -27.48
C ALA A 13 -24.71 -11.40 -26.13
N VAL A 14 -24.60 -10.67 -25.00
CA VAL A 14 -25.33 -9.47 -24.50
C VAL A 14 -24.39 -8.43 -23.84
N LEU A 15 -24.85 -7.17 -23.68
CA LEU A 15 -24.09 -6.08 -23.05
C LEU A 15 -25.03 -5.04 -22.37
N VAL A 16 -24.89 -4.84 -21.04
CA VAL A 16 -25.07 -3.61 -20.19
C VAL A 16 -26.37 -2.75 -20.26
N VAL A 17 -26.79 -2.14 -19.12
CA VAL A 17 -27.10 -0.67 -18.92
C VAL A 17 -27.79 -0.41 -17.55
N LEU A 18 -27.59 0.80 -17.01
CA LEU A 18 -27.78 1.25 -15.61
C LEU A 18 -28.88 2.35 -15.45
N LEU A 19 -29.42 2.53 -14.22
CA LEU A 19 -29.98 3.78 -13.62
C LEU A 19 -31.27 4.42 -14.25
N LEU A 20 -32.16 5.19 -13.59
CA LEU A 20 -32.37 5.81 -12.24
C LEU A 20 -33.80 5.41 -11.71
N VAL A 21 -34.47 5.93 -10.65
CA VAL A 21 -34.38 7.13 -9.77
C VAL A 21 -35.07 6.90 -8.38
N VAL A 22 -35.08 7.90 -7.48
CA VAL A 22 -35.46 7.83 -6.04
C VAL A 22 -36.83 8.50 -5.71
N VAL A 23 -37.53 8.05 -4.64
CA VAL A 23 -38.16 8.85 -3.53
C VAL A 23 -39.17 8.02 -2.71
N GLY A 24 -39.03 7.99 -1.38
CA GLY A 24 -40.06 7.54 -0.43
C GLY A 24 -39.50 7.01 0.91
N VAL A 25 -39.77 7.68 2.03
CA VAL A 25 -39.21 7.39 3.38
C VAL A 25 -40.32 7.21 4.43
N ALA A 26 -39.96 6.50 5.52
CA ALA A 26 -40.66 6.35 6.81
C ALA A 26 -41.69 5.20 6.94
N GLY A 27 -41.43 4.31 7.91
CA GLY A 27 -42.30 3.17 8.26
C GLY A 27 -41.65 2.21 9.26
N ALA A 28 -41.29 2.70 10.45
CA ALA A 28 -40.67 1.86 11.50
C ALA A 28 -41.62 0.77 12.00
N LEU A 29 -41.09 -0.44 12.24
CA LEU A 29 -41.82 -1.56 12.83
C LEU A 29 -41.04 -2.12 14.04
N THR A 30 -41.55 -1.83 15.23
CA THR A 30 -41.07 -2.37 16.51
C THR A 30 -41.39 -3.86 16.64
N PHE A 31 -40.40 -4.67 17.03
CA PHE A 31 -40.65 -6.01 17.56
C PHE A 31 -41.51 -5.94 18.83
N GLN A 32 -42.51 -6.81 18.96
CA GLN A 32 -43.30 -6.95 20.18
C GLN A 32 -43.76 -8.40 20.39
N LYS A 33 -43.27 -9.05 21.46
CA LYS A 33 -43.70 -10.40 21.87
C LYS A 33 -45.19 -10.41 22.24
N VAL A 34 -45.99 -11.28 21.60
CA VAL A 34 -47.34 -11.64 22.09
C VAL A 34 -47.60 -13.15 21.95
N GLN A 35 -47.56 -13.79 23.11
CA GLN A 35 -48.17 -15.06 23.58
C GLN A 35 -48.84 -16.05 22.62
N ASN A 36 -48.55 -17.33 22.91
CA ASN A 36 -49.28 -18.54 22.52
C ASN A 36 -50.81 -18.44 22.65
N HIS A 37 -51.53 -19.22 21.84
CA HIS A 37 -52.83 -19.74 22.23
C HIS A 37 -53.02 -21.17 21.65
N GLU A 38 -53.44 -22.11 22.49
CA GLU A 38 -53.65 -23.52 22.12
C GLU A 38 -54.84 -23.72 21.16
N LEU A 39 -54.78 -24.77 20.34
CA LEU A 39 -55.96 -25.38 19.71
C LEU A 39 -55.74 -26.88 19.41
N THR A 40 -56.43 -27.74 20.16
CA THR A 40 -56.34 -29.21 20.12
C THR A 40 -56.94 -29.86 18.86
N ILE A 41 -56.40 -31.01 18.46
CA ILE A 41 -56.94 -31.93 17.45
C ILE A 41 -57.08 -33.35 18.09
N PRO A 42 -58.12 -34.16 17.79
CA PRO A 42 -58.60 -35.21 18.72
C PRO A 42 -58.16 -36.67 18.41
N GLU A 43 -58.41 -37.56 19.38
CA GLU A 43 -58.04 -38.99 19.38
C GLU A 43 -59.01 -39.97 18.68
N HIS A 44 -58.49 -41.20 18.48
CA HIS A 44 -59.17 -42.50 18.28
C HIS A 44 -59.87 -42.76 16.92
N SER A 45 -60.03 -44.02 16.46
CA SER A 45 -59.88 -45.33 17.12
C SER A 45 -59.27 -46.44 16.23
N GLU A 46 -58.76 -47.49 16.87
CA GLU A 46 -58.15 -48.71 16.32
C GLU A 46 -59.10 -49.67 15.54
N THR A 47 -58.58 -50.79 15.02
CA THR A 47 -58.79 -52.14 15.66
C THR A 47 -58.13 -53.31 14.90
N PHE A 48 -57.42 -54.19 15.62
CA PHE A 48 -57.65 -55.66 15.73
C PHE A 48 -56.50 -56.32 16.55
N LEU A 49 -56.67 -56.57 17.87
CA LEU A 49 -57.18 -57.82 18.49
C LEU A 49 -56.08 -58.85 18.91
N PRO A 50 -56.30 -59.74 19.93
CA PRO A 50 -57.40 -59.82 20.91
C PRO A 50 -57.04 -60.16 22.40
N SER A 51 -57.81 -59.56 23.33
CA SER A 51 -58.36 -60.14 24.59
C SER A 51 -57.47 -60.84 25.65
N GLY A 52 -57.49 -60.28 26.87
CA GLY A 52 -57.30 -60.96 28.16
C GLY A 52 -58.27 -60.38 29.22
N ASP A 53 -58.79 -61.17 30.16
CA ASP A 53 -60.07 -60.88 30.84
C ASP A 53 -60.00 -60.41 32.31
N SER A 54 -60.95 -59.51 32.65
CA SER A 54 -61.61 -59.29 33.95
C SER A 54 -61.01 -58.43 35.09
N SER A 55 -61.89 -57.52 35.55
CA SER A 55 -62.12 -57.01 36.93
C SER A 55 -61.41 -55.74 37.47
N GLU A 56 -62.15 -54.63 37.40
CA GLU A 56 -62.19 -53.46 38.31
C GLU A 56 -62.35 -53.83 39.81
N PRO A 57 -62.09 -52.92 40.81
CA PRO A 57 -62.41 -51.48 40.74
C PRO A 57 -61.45 -50.45 41.42
N SER A 58 -61.65 -49.19 40.99
CA SER A 58 -61.40 -47.87 41.63
C SER A 58 -60.76 -47.77 43.04
N GLY A 59 -59.83 -46.80 43.24
CA GLY A 59 -59.66 -46.18 44.55
C GLY A 59 -58.46 -45.24 44.80
N ASP A 60 -58.73 -43.92 44.78
CA ASP A 60 -58.03 -42.84 45.53
C ASP A 60 -56.62 -42.35 45.07
N ASN A 61 -56.22 -41.20 45.63
CA ASN A 61 -55.21 -40.26 45.13
C ASN A 61 -53.82 -40.46 45.75
N GLY A 62 -52.76 -40.04 45.04
CA GLY A 62 -51.37 -40.23 45.48
C GLY A 62 -50.36 -39.20 44.98
N THR A 63 -50.69 -37.90 45.06
CA THR A 63 -49.79 -36.71 44.99
C THR A 63 -48.54 -36.77 44.10
N ASP A 64 -48.52 -35.95 43.07
CA ASP A 64 -47.33 -35.68 42.25
C ASP A 64 -46.15 -35.18 43.10
N GLY A 65 -44.96 -35.67 42.76
CA GLY A 65 -43.68 -35.08 43.13
C GLY A 65 -42.87 -34.88 41.86
N GLU A 66 -42.86 -33.66 41.33
CA GLU A 66 -42.02 -33.32 40.17
C GLU A 66 -40.54 -33.52 40.54
N ASN A 67 -39.89 -34.44 39.85
CA ASN A 67 -38.48 -34.73 40.03
C ASN A 67 -37.72 -34.06 38.88
N SER A 68 -37.27 -32.82 39.09
CA SER A 68 -36.51 -32.07 38.08
C SER A 68 -35.19 -32.78 37.79
N ALA A 69 -35.04 -33.31 36.57
CA ALA A 69 -33.76 -33.84 36.10
C ALA A 69 -32.72 -32.72 36.06
N GLU A 70 -31.50 -33.00 36.53
CA GLU A 70 -30.36 -32.10 36.39
C GLU A 70 -29.92 -32.06 34.93
N ALA A 71 -29.47 -30.91 34.44
CA ALA A 71 -29.07 -30.74 33.05
C ALA A 71 -27.78 -31.54 32.76
N VAL A 72 -27.84 -32.45 31.80
CA VAL A 72 -26.67 -33.23 31.35
C VAL A 72 -25.66 -32.28 30.71
N THR A 73 -24.44 -32.24 31.26
CA THR A 73 -23.32 -31.47 30.67
C THR A 73 -22.51 -32.40 29.77
N LEU A 74 -22.33 -32.02 28.51
CA LEU A 74 -21.55 -32.77 27.53
C LEU A 74 -20.09 -32.32 27.57
N ASN A 75 -19.15 -33.27 27.59
CA ASN A 75 -17.71 -32.98 27.65
C ASN A 75 -17.15 -32.78 26.24
N ARG A 76 -16.76 -31.55 25.88
CA ARG A 76 -16.21 -31.21 24.56
C ARG A 76 -15.17 -30.09 24.65
N PRO A 77 -14.22 -29.98 23.70
CA PRO A 77 -13.37 -28.80 23.60
C PRO A 77 -14.19 -27.55 23.25
N ASP A 78 -13.71 -26.37 23.67
CA ASP A 78 -14.29 -25.08 23.27
C ASP A 78 -14.07 -24.78 21.77
N TYR A 79 -12.96 -25.27 21.22
CA TYR A 79 -12.63 -25.27 19.79
C TYR A 79 -11.99 -26.61 19.42
N MET A 80 -12.52 -27.32 18.43
CA MET A 80 -12.02 -28.64 18.02
C MET A 80 -10.63 -28.52 17.37
N LYS A 81 -9.65 -29.29 17.85
CA LYS A 81 -8.35 -29.52 17.17
C LYS A 81 -8.09 -31.02 17.15
N GLY A 82 -8.72 -31.70 16.21
CA GLY A 82 -8.83 -33.15 16.12
C GLY A 82 -7.82 -33.80 15.17
N MET A 83 -7.30 -34.97 15.54
CA MET A 83 -6.39 -35.75 14.71
C MET A 83 -6.82 -37.22 14.62
N TYR A 84 -6.91 -37.74 13.41
CA TYR A 84 -7.23 -39.15 13.15
C TYR A 84 -6.04 -40.05 13.47
N ILE A 85 -6.31 -41.14 14.19
CA ILE A 85 -5.36 -42.19 14.55
C ILE A 85 -5.87 -43.48 13.94
N LYS A 86 -5.34 -43.87 12.78
CA LYS A 86 -5.89 -44.93 11.93
C LYS A 86 -5.32 -46.30 12.31
N PRO A 87 -6.14 -47.31 12.66
CA PRO A 87 -5.66 -48.69 12.76
C PRO A 87 -5.15 -49.18 11.40
N GLY A 88 -4.08 -49.97 11.41
CA GLY A 88 -3.35 -50.40 10.22
C GLY A 88 -2.33 -49.37 9.68
N VAL A 89 -2.39 -48.10 10.11
CA VAL A 89 -1.50 -47.01 9.66
C VAL A 89 -0.62 -46.49 10.81
N ASP A 90 -1.24 -46.04 11.91
CA ASP A 90 -0.53 -45.45 13.05
C ASP A 90 -0.26 -46.48 14.17
N TYR A 91 -1.09 -47.52 14.27
CA TYR A 91 -0.96 -48.68 15.16
C TYR A 91 -1.57 -49.93 14.49
N LEU A 92 -1.34 -51.14 15.04
CA LEU A 92 -1.69 -52.42 14.36
C LEU A 92 -1.04 -52.57 12.96
N THR A 93 0.14 -51.98 12.76
CA THR A 93 0.85 -51.95 11.46
C THR A 93 1.50 -53.29 11.10
N GLU A 94 1.93 -53.48 9.84
CA GLU A 94 2.45 -54.76 9.35
C GLU A 94 3.64 -55.27 10.19
N GLY A 95 3.41 -56.37 10.93
CA GLY A 95 4.40 -56.96 11.83
C GLY A 95 4.48 -56.35 13.24
N ARG A 96 3.63 -55.37 13.58
CA ARG A 96 3.53 -54.71 14.90
C ARG A 96 2.20 -55.00 15.60
N THR A 97 1.81 -56.27 15.65
CA THR A 97 0.50 -56.71 16.18
C THR A 97 0.56 -57.27 17.61
N SER A 98 1.72 -57.24 18.29
CA SER A 98 1.77 -57.68 19.69
C SER A 98 1.21 -56.61 20.64
N ALA A 99 0.72 -57.01 21.81
CA ALA A 99 0.15 -56.08 22.78
C ALA A 99 1.11 -54.93 23.16
N ALA A 100 2.40 -55.23 23.32
CA ALA A 100 3.41 -54.23 23.64
C ALA A 100 3.75 -53.31 22.45
N ASP A 101 3.54 -53.76 21.22
CA ASP A 101 3.70 -52.91 20.03
C ASP A 101 2.52 -51.94 19.89
N ILE A 102 1.29 -52.44 19.99
CA ILE A 102 0.05 -51.65 19.90
C ILE A 102 0.02 -50.56 20.97
N GLN A 103 0.40 -50.89 22.22
CA GLN A 103 0.47 -49.93 23.32
C GLN A 103 1.54 -48.86 23.09
N ALA A 104 2.72 -49.23 22.59
CA ALA A 104 3.78 -48.27 22.29
C ALA A 104 3.45 -47.37 21.10
N ASP A 105 2.77 -47.91 20.08
CA ASP A 105 2.35 -47.16 18.89
C ASP A 105 1.25 -46.15 19.24
N LEU A 106 0.25 -46.53 20.06
CA LEU A 106 -0.78 -45.61 20.56
C LEU A 106 -0.21 -44.53 21.50
N ASP A 107 0.65 -44.90 22.46
CA ASP A 107 1.32 -43.93 23.35
C ASP A 107 2.14 -42.91 22.55
N ALA A 108 2.84 -43.35 21.50
CA ALA A 108 3.61 -42.48 20.61
C ALA A 108 2.72 -41.61 19.70
N ALA A 109 1.60 -42.14 19.21
CA ALA A 109 0.63 -41.37 18.43
C ALA A 109 0.04 -40.24 19.26
N PHE A 110 -0.43 -40.51 20.48
CA PHE A 110 -1.04 -39.49 21.36
C PHE A 110 -0.03 -38.44 21.85
N ALA A 111 1.23 -38.84 22.10
CA ALA A 111 2.30 -37.88 22.33
C ALA A 111 2.48 -36.95 21.12
N SER A 112 2.45 -37.49 19.90
CA SER A 112 2.59 -36.72 18.66
C SER A 112 1.42 -35.76 18.42
N VAL A 113 0.18 -36.17 18.71
CA VAL A 113 -1.02 -35.31 18.67
C VAL A 113 -0.81 -34.08 19.56
N LYS A 114 -0.30 -34.30 20.78
CA LYS A 114 -0.01 -33.22 21.73
C LYS A 114 1.17 -32.34 21.34
N GLU A 115 2.20 -32.90 20.68
CA GLU A 115 3.31 -32.15 20.08
C GLU A 115 2.88 -31.27 18.90
N LEU A 116 1.75 -31.59 18.26
CA LEU A 116 1.13 -30.84 17.15
C LEU A 116 0.04 -29.85 17.63
N SER A 117 0.02 -29.47 18.91
CA SER A 117 -0.98 -28.57 19.53
C SER A 117 -2.45 -29.02 19.36
N MET A 118 -2.70 -30.29 19.03
CA MET A 118 -4.04 -30.86 18.88
C MET A 118 -4.61 -31.27 20.25
N ASN A 119 -5.93 -31.14 20.44
CA ASN A 119 -6.61 -31.40 21.71
C ASN A 119 -7.47 -32.67 21.71
N THR A 120 -7.71 -33.28 20.55
CA THR A 120 -8.66 -34.38 20.38
C THR A 120 -8.09 -35.49 19.49
N VAL A 121 -8.34 -36.76 19.84
CA VAL A 121 -8.06 -37.92 18.99
C VAL A 121 -9.34 -38.51 18.43
N ILE A 122 -9.32 -38.90 17.16
CA ILE A 122 -10.42 -39.59 16.47
C ILE A 122 -9.95 -40.98 16.06
N LEU A 123 -10.66 -42.01 16.49
CA LEU A 123 -10.32 -43.41 16.25
C LEU A 123 -11.38 -44.10 15.39
N PRO A 124 -11.08 -44.45 14.12
CA PRO A 124 -11.90 -45.35 13.32
C PRO A 124 -11.97 -46.71 14.00
N LEU A 125 -13.18 -47.24 14.24
CA LEU A 125 -13.33 -48.50 14.98
C LEU A 125 -13.00 -49.75 14.17
N THR A 126 -12.98 -49.65 12.85
CA THR A 126 -12.95 -50.78 11.90
C THR A 126 -11.57 -50.95 11.24
N LEU A 127 -11.02 -52.17 11.25
CA LEU A 127 -9.85 -52.60 10.45
C LEU A 127 -10.11 -53.99 9.87
N ASP A 128 -9.91 -54.20 8.57
CA ASP A 128 -10.06 -55.51 7.88
C ASP A 128 -11.37 -56.27 8.21
N GLY A 129 -12.47 -55.53 8.42
CA GLY A 129 -13.76 -56.09 8.84
C GLY A 129 -13.80 -56.58 10.29
N LYS A 130 -13.00 -55.98 11.18
CA LYS A 130 -12.92 -56.26 12.62
C LYS A 130 -12.98 -54.96 13.44
N CYS A 131 -13.45 -55.04 14.68
CA CYS A 131 -13.53 -53.90 15.60
C CYS A 131 -12.34 -53.85 16.58
N ILE A 132 -11.85 -52.65 16.90
CA ILE A 132 -10.84 -52.41 17.95
C ILE A 132 -11.41 -52.38 19.38
N ALA A 133 -12.72 -52.57 19.56
CA ALA A 133 -13.41 -52.49 20.84
C ALA A 133 -13.98 -53.86 21.23
N GLN A 134 -13.38 -54.55 22.21
CA GLN A 134 -13.73 -55.94 22.57
C GLN A 134 -15.15 -56.09 23.15
N LYS A 135 -15.68 -55.04 23.78
CA LYS A 135 -16.99 -54.97 24.45
C LYS A 135 -18.09 -54.35 23.57
N SER A 136 -17.79 -54.12 22.28
CA SER A 136 -18.76 -53.60 21.31
C SER A 136 -19.82 -54.63 20.91
N GLY A 137 -19.55 -55.92 21.04
CA GLY A 137 -20.35 -57.02 20.47
C GLY A 137 -19.94 -57.40 19.04
N LEU A 138 -19.23 -56.51 18.33
CA LEU A 138 -18.70 -56.75 16.99
C LEU A 138 -17.47 -57.71 17.01
N PRO A 139 -17.12 -58.36 15.88
CA PRO A 139 -15.97 -59.24 15.81
C PRO A 139 -14.66 -58.50 16.09
N TYR A 140 -13.99 -58.83 17.19
CA TYR A 140 -12.77 -58.17 17.64
C TYR A 140 -11.56 -58.48 16.73
N VAL A 141 -10.57 -57.57 16.69
CA VAL A 141 -9.35 -57.69 15.87
C VAL A 141 -8.49 -58.91 16.22
N ASP A 142 -8.27 -59.18 17.52
CA ASP A 142 -7.51 -60.34 17.99
C ASP A 142 -7.93 -60.76 19.40
N ASP A 143 -8.75 -61.83 19.48
CA ASP A 143 -9.22 -62.44 20.74
C ASP A 143 -8.10 -63.01 21.64
N THR A 144 -6.83 -62.97 21.20
CA THR A 144 -5.67 -63.41 21.99
C THR A 144 -4.91 -62.28 22.69
N LEU A 145 -5.28 -61.01 22.47
CA LEU A 145 -4.73 -59.87 23.20
C LEU A 145 -5.12 -59.90 24.68
N GLU A 146 -4.16 -59.61 25.57
CA GLU A 146 -4.38 -59.56 27.03
C GLU A 146 -5.07 -58.26 27.50
N PHE A 147 -5.54 -57.41 26.58
CA PHE A 147 -6.22 -56.14 26.85
C PHE A 147 -7.18 -55.72 25.70
N ASP A 148 -8.08 -54.79 26.02
CA ASP A 148 -9.02 -54.16 25.08
C ASP A 148 -8.43 -52.85 24.54
N ILE A 149 -8.28 -52.73 23.22
CA ILE A 149 -7.56 -51.61 22.59
C ILE A 149 -8.27 -50.27 22.83
N LEU A 150 -9.60 -50.21 22.71
CA LEU A 150 -10.34 -48.95 22.94
C LEU A 150 -10.38 -48.54 24.42
N GLU A 151 -10.34 -49.49 25.36
CA GLU A 151 -10.22 -49.20 26.80
C GLU A 151 -8.85 -48.59 27.12
N TYR A 152 -7.77 -49.14 26.55
CA TYR A 152 -6.44 -48.56 26.67
C TYR A 152 -6.35 -47.18 26.00
N ALA A 153 -6.89 -47.02 24.79
CA ALA A 153 -6.90 -45.76 24.06
C ALA A 153 -7.65 -44.65 24.82
N SER A 154 -8.84 -44.95 25.37
CA SER A 154 -9.61 -43.96 26.15
C SER A 154 -8.92 -43.58 27.47
N GLN A 155 -8.33 -44.54 28.19
CA GLN A 155 -7.47 -44.22 29.35
C GLN A 155 -6.29 -43.33 28.93
N LYS A 156 -5.62 -43.64 27.81
CA LYS A 156 -4.40 -42.94 27.38
C LYS A 156 -4.64 -41.56 26.78
N ALA A 157 -5.77 -41.31 26.13
CA ALA A 157 -6.18 -39.96 25.75
C ALA A 157 -6.32 -39.08 27.00
N ARG A 158 -7.05 -39.57 28.01
CA ARG A 158 -7.26 -38.86 29.29
C ARG A 158 -5.99 -38.67 30.12
N GLU A 159 -5.08 -39.65 30.16
CA GLU A 159 -3.75 -39.48 30.78
C GLU A 159 -2.91 -38.39 30.12
N ASN A 160 -3.13 -38.10 28.83
CA ASN A 160 -2.47 -37.00 28.11
C ASN A 160 -3.24 -35.67 28.17
N GLY A 161 -4.48 -35.65 28.66
CA GLY A 161 -5.37 -34.49 28.64
C GLY A 161 -6.01 -34.22 27.27
N LEU A 162 -6.22 -35.27 26.47
CA LEU A 162 -6.87 -35.23 25.17
C LEU A 162 -8.30 -35.76 25.26
N TYR A 163 -9.23 -35.17 24.52
CA TYR A 163 -10.55 -35.74 24.27
C TYR A 163 -10.46 -36.90 23.27
N ILE A 164 -11.39 -37.85 23.32
CA ILE A 164 -11.41 -39.02 22.43
C ILE A 164 -12.82 -39.27 21.87
N TYR A 165 -12.93 -39.25 20.54
CA TYR A 165 -14.12 -39.65 19.79
C TYR A 165 -13.81 -40.88 18.93
N VAL A 166 -14.85 -41.65 18.60
CA VAL A 166 -14.74 -42.86 17.77
C VAL A 166 -15.66 -42.77 16.56
N ILE A 167 -15.21 -43.27 15.41
CA ILE A 167 -16.06 -43.33 14.21
C ILE A 167 -16.82 -44.64 14.17
N TYR A 168 -18.15 -44.56 14.03
CA TYR A 168 -19.05 -45.71 14.02
C TYR A 168 -19.80 -45.83 12.69
N ASP A 169 -19.60 -46.95 12.00
CA ASP A 169 -20.18 -47.22 10.67
C ASP A 169 -21.59 -47.81 10.79
N LEU A 170 -22.63 -46.97 10.65
CA LEU A 170 -24.00 -47.34 11.04
C LEU A 170 -24.64 -48.47 10.20
N PHE A 171 -24.49 -48.45 8.87
CA PHE A 171 -25.04 -49.49 7.98
C PHE A 171 -24.10 -50.70 7.87
N THR A 172 -23.56 -51.16 9.00
CA THR A 172 -22.75 -52.37 9.07
C THR A 172 -23.36 -53.45 9.95
N GLY A 173 -22.98 -54.70 9.71
CA GLY A 173 -23.40 -55.86 10.50
C GLY A 173 -22.49 -57.05 10.26
N VAL A 174 -22.73 -58.15 10.97
CA VAL A 174 -21.79 -59.28 11.02
C VAL A 174 -22.15 -60.39 10.03
N GLN A 175 -21.24 -60.71 9.10
CA GLN A 175 -21.34 -61.86 8.19
C GLN A 175 -20.04 -62.67 8.18
N ASP A 176 -20.15 -64.00 8.28
CA ASP A 176 -19.04 -64.97 8.35
C ASP A 176 -17.90 -64.64 9.35
N GLY A 177 -18.20 -63.82 10.37
CA GLY A 177 -17.26 -63.39 11.41
C GLY A 177 -16.50 -62.09 11.12
N SER A 178 -16.91 -61.33 10.10
CA SER A 178 -16.44 -59.98 9.78
C SER A 178 -17.58 -58.97 9.74
N ILE A 179 -17.25 -57.72 10.03
CA ILE A 179 -18.09 -56.54 9.80
C ILE A 179 -18.16 -56.30 8.29
N VAL A 180 -19.37 -56.12 7.75
CA VAL A 180 -19.63 -55.81 6.34
C VAL A 180 -20.75 -54.77 6.22
N GLU A 181 -20.73 -54.02 5.11
CA GLU A 181 -21.80 -53.09 4.72
C GLU A 181 -23.12 -53.84 4.44
N LEU A 182 -24.25 -53.27 4.87
CA LEU A 182 -25.57 -53.90 4.79
C LEU A 182 -26.37 -53.44 3.57
N SER A 183 -26.48 -54.32 2.57
CA SER A 183 -27.35 -54.18 1.38
C SER A 183 -28.87 -53.99 1.64
N GLN A 184 -29.29 -54.09 2.90
CA GLN A 184 -30.62 -53.75 3.39
C GLN A 184 -30.56 -53.52 4.91
N MET A 185 -31.20 -52.45 5.39
CA MET A 185 -31.53 -52.29 6.81
C MET A 185 -32.98 -52.70 7.07
N ASP A 186 -33.19 -53.81 7.78
CA ASP A 186 -34.50 -54.14 8.37
C ASP A 186 -34.52 -53.90 9.88
N SER A 187 -35.67 -54.06 10.53
CA SER A 187 -35.82 -53.78 11.96
C SER A 187 -34.91 -54.62 12.88
N ALA A 188 -34.43 -55.80 12.43
CA ALA A 188 -33.46 -56.58 13.18
C ALA A 188 -32.04 -56.04 12.96
N SER A 189 -31.67 -55.68 11.72
CA SER A 189 -30.39 -55.01 11.43
C SER A 189 -30.26 -53.64 12.12
N ILE A 190 -31.35 -52.88 12.20
CA ILE A 190 -31.41 -51.61 12.92
C ILE A 190 -31.19 -51.84 14.43
N SER A 191 -31.85 -52.83 15.04
CA SER A 191 -31.59 -53.18 16.45
C SER A 191 -30.13 -53.59 16.66
N ASP A 192 -29.60 -54.47 15.81
CA ASP A 192 -28.24 -55.00 15.93
C ASP A 192 -27.17 -53.89 15.86
N THR A 193 -27.28 -52.93 14.94
CA THR A 193 -26.36 -51.78 14.87
C THR A 193 -26.56 -50.79 16.03
N VAL A 194 -27.80 -50.55 16.47
CA VAL A 194 -28.10 -49.68 17.62
C VAL A 194 -27.54 -50.29 18.91
N ASP A 195 -27.73 -51.58 19.13
CA ASP A 195 -27.21 -52.33 20.28
C ASP A 195 -25.67 -52.28 20.32
N HIS A 196 -24.99 -52.45 19.18
CA HIS A 196 -23.53 -52.34 19.08
C HIS A 196 -23.03 -50.89 19.33
N GLY A 197 -23.66 -49.89 18.73
CA GLY A 197 -23.32 -48.47 18.93
C GLY A 197 -23.52 -48.00 20.37
N LEU A 198 -24.64 -48.39 21.00
CA LEU A 198 -24.92 -48.14 22.41
C LEU A 198 -23.92 -48.88 23.31
N ALA A 199 -23.56 -50.13 23.02
CA ALA A 199 -22.56 -50.87 23.77
C ALA A 199 -21.18 -50.17 23.73
N ILE A 200 -20.82 -49.52 22.62
CA ILE A 200 -19.61 -48.69 22.54
C ILE A 200 -19.76 -47.43 23.40
N ALA A 201 -20.90 -46.73 23.32
CA ALA A 201 -21.17 -45.54 24.14
C ALA A 201 -21.17 -45.82 25.65
N GLN A 202 -21.65 -47.00 26.08
CA GLN A 202 -21.73 -47.38 27.50
C GLN A 202 -20.43 -47.94 28.07
N ASN A 203 -19.72 -48.78 27.31
CA ASN A 203 -18.60 -49.57 27.86
C ASN A 203 -17.23 -48.87 27.81
N TYR A 204 -17.13 -47.69 27.19
CA TYR A 204 -15.85 -46.98 26.98
C TYR A 204 -15.87 -45.53 27.46
N ASP A 205 -14.70 -45.04 27.88
CA ASP A 205 -14.54 -43.76 28.55
C ASP A 205 -14.30 -42.60 27.56
N ILE A 206 -15.10 -42.59 26.49
CA ILE A 206 -15.03 -41.66 25.35
C ILE A 206 -15.97 -40.45 25.48
N GLU A 207 -15.75 -39.39 24.71
CA GLU A 207 -16.60 -38.19 24.68
C GLU A 207 -17.84 -38.34 23.79
N GLY A 208 -17.78 -39.15 22.74
CA GLY A 208 -18.91 -39.39 21.84
C GLY A 208 -18.59 -40.26 20.63
N LEU A 209 -19.64 -40.57 19.86
CA LEU A 209 -19.57 -41.29 18.59
C LEU A 209 -19.73 -40.30 17.43
N MET A 210 -18.84 -40.40 16.44
CA MET A 210 -18.97 -39.77 15.13
C MET A 210 -19.58 -40.81 14.18
N VAL A 211 -20.86 -40.68 13.88
CA VAL A 211 -21.60 -41.66 13.09
C VAL A 211 -21.38 -41.37 11.60
N ASP A 212 -20.90 -42.38 10.88
CA ASP A 212 -20.62 -42.37 9.43
C ASP A 212 -21.32 -43.58 8.78
N SER A 213 -21.13 -43.77 7.47
CA SER A 213 -21.59 -44.95 6.74
C SER A 213 -23.09 -45.26 6.96
N TYR A 214 -23.93 -44.21 7.01
CA TYR A 214 -25.38 -44.30 7.18
C TYR A 214 -26.16 -44.19 5.84
N TYR A 215 -25.46 -44.27 4.71
CA TYR A 215 -25.99 -44.03 3.37
C TYR A 215 -26.64 -45.31 2.80
N ASN A 216 -27.90 -45.22 2.38
CA ASN A 216 -28.67 -46.33 1.79
C ASN A 216 -28.61 -46.29 0.25
N GLU A 217 -27.45 -46.58 -0.33
CA GLU A 217 -27.28 -46.52 -1.79
C GLU A 217 -28.18 -47.52 -2.55
N THR A 218 -28.58 -47.17 -3.78
CA THR A 218 -29.44 -48.04 -4.60
C THR A 218 -28.63 -49.19 -5.20
N GLN A 219 -28.69 -50.34 -4.54
CA GLN A 219 -28.09 -51.61 -4.97
C GLN A 219 -29.07 -52.43 -5.84
N GLU A 220 -28.59 -53.53 -6.46
CA GLU A 220 -29.36 -54.34 -7.43
C GLU A 220 -30.70 -54.87 -6.85
N ASN A 221 -30.76 -55.14 -5.54
CA ASN A 221 -31.94 -55.66 -4.86
C ASN A 221 -32.83 -54.58 -4.21
N SER A 222 -32.43 -53.32 -4.12
CA SER A 222 -33.16 -52.30 -3.33
C SER A 222 -34.63 -52.12 -3.78
N TYR A 223 -34.89 -52.14 -5.10
CA TYR A 223 -36.25 -52.09 -5.65
C TYR A 223 -37.05 -53.41 -5.52
N LEU A 224 -36.39 -54.53 -5.20
CA LEU A 224 -37.07 -55.77 -4.81
C LEU A 224 -37.44 -55.73 -3.31
N ASN A 225 -36.53 -55.28 -2.46
CA ASN A 225 -36.73 -55.13 -1.02
C ASN A 225 -37.86 -54.14 -0.72
N TYR A 226 -37.90 -53.00 -1.40
CA TYR A 226 -39.03 -52.05 -1.39
C TYR A 226 -40.38 -52.72 -1.69
N LYS A 227 -40.46 -53.64 -2.66
CA LYS A 227 -41.73 -54.34 -3.00
C LYS A 227 -42.16 -55.36 -1.95
N LEU A 228 -41.25 -55.81 -1.11
CA LEU A 228 -41.52 -56.76 -0.02
C LEU A 228 -41.88 -56.03 1.28
N TYR A 229 -41.19 -54.92 1.57
CA TYR A 229 -41.19 -54.31 2.91
C TYR A 229 -41.68 -52.85 2.94
N GLY A 230 -41.72 -52.13 1.80
CA GLY A 230 -41.95 -50.69 1.75
C GLY A 230 -43.37 -50.18 2.03
N GLY A 231 -44.26 -51.02 2.58
CA GLY A 231 -45.55 -50.60 3.17
C GLY A 231 -46.61 -49.91 2.28
N GLY A 232 -46.28 -49.60 1.02
CA GLY A 232 -47.08 -48.71 0.17
C GLY A 232 -46.60 -47.24 0.16
N MET A 233 -45.43 -46.97 0.75
CA MET A 233 -44.68 -45.72 0.63
C MET A 233 -44.15 -45.52 -0.81
N GLY A 234 -43.63 -44.34 -1.14
CA GLY A 234 -42.81 -44.13 -2.35
C GLY A 234 -41.44 -44.82 -2.24
N TYR A 235 -40.81 -45.13 -3.38
CA TYR A 235 -39.50 -45.81 -3.38
C TYR A 235 -38.40 -44.93 -2.76
N GLU A 236 -38.31 -43.66 -3.16
CA GLU A 236 -37.34 -42.69 -2.65
C GLU A 236 -37.48 -42.50 -1.13
N ASN A 237 -38.71 -42.24 -0.65
CA ASN A 237 -39.01 -42.16 0.78
C ASN A 237 -38.70 -43.46 1.55
N TYR A 238 -38.88 -44.63 0.95
CA TYR A 238 -38.52 -45.91 1.59
C TYR A 238 -37.00 -46.04 1.75
N MET A 239 -36.21 -45.64 0.74
CA MET A 239 -34.75 -45.65 0.84
C MET A 239 -34.28 -44.69 1.95
N SER A 240 -34.79 -43.46 1.97
CA SER A 240 -34.37 -42.45 2.95
C SER A 240 -34.84 -42.70 4.38
N GLN A 241 -36.05 -43.24 4.58
CA GLN A 241 -36.50 -43.58 5.93
C GLN A 241 -35.66 -44.64 6.63
N GLN A 242 -34.97 -45.53 5.91
CA GLN A 242 -34.08 -46.51 6.57
C GLN A 242 -32.85 -45.83 7.18
N SER A 243 -32.29 -44.82 6.51
CA SER A 243 -31.16 -44.03 7.02
C SER A 243 -31.59 -43.19 8.23
N HIS A 244 -32.67 -42.41 8.07
CA HIS A 244 -33.25 -41.59 9.14
C HIS A 244 -33.63 -42.42 10.38
N THR A 245 -34.30 -43.57 10.19
CA THR A 245 -34.70 -44.45 11.31
C THR A 245 -33.48 -45.00 12.05
N ALA A 246 -32.47 -45.53 11.36
CA ALA A 246 -31.30 -46.09 12.02
C ALA A 246 -30.52 -45.03 12.82
N PHE A 247 -30.37 -43.82 12.25
CA PHE A 247 -29.66 -42.73 12.92
C PHE A 247 -30.44 -42.23 14.14
N ARG A 248 -31.76 -42.04 13.99
CA ARG A 248 -32.65 -41.62 15.08
C ARG A 248 -32.66 -42.61 16.24
N GLU A 249 -32.84 -43.91 15.96
CA GLU A 249 -32.90 -44.93 17.02
C GLU A 249 -31.55 -45.03 17.78
N LEU A 250 -30.40 -44.86 17.10
CA LEU A 250 -29.09 -44.76 17.77
C LEU A 250 -28.97 -43.50 18.63
N SER A 251 -29.45 -42.35 18.14
CA SER A 251 -29.46 -41.08 18.89
C SER A 251 -30.34 -41.17 20.13
N GLU A 252 -31.58 -41.62 19.99
CA GLU A 252 -32.52 -41.84 21.09
C GLU A 252 -31.96 -42.81 22.13
N ALA A 253 -31.31 -43.91 21.70
CA ALA A 253 -30.66 -44.87 22.58
C ALA A 253 -29.48 -44.27 23.35
N ILE A 254 -28.53 -43.60 22.68
CA ILE A 254 -27.37 -42.97 23.35
C ILE A 254 -27.83 -41.88 24.34
N ARG A 255 -28.76 -41.02 23.93
CA ARG A 255 -29.31 -39.95 24.77
C ARG A 255 -30.05 -40.48 26.01
N THR A 256 -30.66 -41.66 25.92
CA THR A 256 -31.41 -42.29 27.02
C THR A 256 -30.51 -43.12 27.95
N ASP A 257 -29.70 -44.01 27.39
CA ASP A 257 -29.01 -45.07 28.11
C ASP A 257 -27.48 -44.88 28.20
N ALA A 258 -26.92 -43.83 27.58
CA ALA A 258 -25.53 -43.38 27.76
C ALA A 258 -25.43 -41.85 28.01
N PRO A 259 -26.19 -41.27 28.97
CA PRO A 259 -26.25 -39.83 29.18
C PRO A 259 -24.88 -39.23 29.53
N GLY A 260 -24.49 -38.19 28.80
CA GLY A 260 -23.18 -37.55 28.90
C GLY A 260 -22.22 -37.90 27.75
N LYS A 261 -22.56 -38.89 26.92
CA LYS A 261 -21.92 -39.11 25.61
C LYS A 261 -22.59 -38.24 24.54
N GLN A 262 -21.81 -37.75 23.60
CA GLN A 262 -22.31 -37.05 22.41
C GLN A 262 -22.55 -38.01 21.24
N ILE A 263 -23.48 -37.66 20.36
CA ILE A 263 -23.63 -38.26 19.03
C ILE A 263 -23.46 -37.18 17.95
N GLY A 264 -22.44 -37.31 17.11
CA GLY A 264 -22.18 -36.41 15.98
C GLY A 264 -22.39 -37.09 14.64
N MET A 265 -22.63 -36.29 13.60
CA MET A 265 -22.82 -36.78 12.23
C MET A 265 -21.61 -36.45 11.34
N LEU A 266 -20.96 -37.48 10.78
CA LEU A 266 -19.86 -37.34 9.84
C LEU A 266 -20.39 -37.41 8.39
N THR A 267 -20.54 -36.25 7.75
CA THR A 267 -21.19 -36.09 6.44
C THR A 267 -20.23 -35.96 5.26
N VAL A 268 -20.61 -36.54 4.12
CA VAL A 268 -20.08 -36.17 2.80
C VAL A 268 -20.28 -34.66 2.52
N PRO A 269 -19.43 -34.02 1.69
CA PRO A 269 -19.43 -32.56 1.54
C PRO A 269 -20.75 -31.94 1.06
N VAL A 270 -21.53 -32.62 0.22
CA VAL A 270 -22.76 -32.03 -0.36
C VAL A 270 -24.00 -32.85 0.02
N TRP A 271 -24.94 -32.21 0.73
CA TRP A 271 -26.28 -32.75 0.98
C TRP A 271 -27.10 -32.86 -0.32
N ALA A 272 -27.21 -31.75 -1.05
CA ALA A 272 -27.80 -31.65 -2.39
C ALA A 272 -27.20 -30.45 -3.14
N ASN A 273 -27.16 -30.49 -4.47
CA ASN A 273 -26.77 -29.33 -5.29
C ASN A 273 -27.95 -28.38 -5.49
N SER A 274 -27.71 -27.07 -5.53
CA SER A 274 -28.69 -25.99 -5.82
C SER A 274 -29.49 -26.18 -7.11
N SER A 275 -28.90 -26.89 -8.08
CA SER A 275 -29.52 -27.24 -9.37
C SER A 275 -30.46 -28.45 -9.31
N THR A 276 -30.51 -29.15 -8.17
CA THR A 276 -31.35 -30.33 -7.90
C THR A 276 -32.35 -30.12 -6.76
N ASP A 277 -31.99 -29.31 -5.76
CA ASP A 277 -32.84 -28.91 -4.63
C ASP A 277 -32.61 -27.42 -4.38
N GLU A 278 -33.67 -26.62 -4.20
CA GLU A 278 -33.53 -25.16 -4.10
C GLU A 278 -32.87 -24.70 -2.79
N ASN A 279 -32.79 -25.59 -1.79
CA ASN A 279 -32.08 -25.35 -0.53
C ASN A 279 -30.62 -25.87 -0.57
N GLY A 280 -30.19 -26.52 -1.65
CA GLY A 280 -28.87 -27.14 -1.77
C GLY A 280 -27.73 -26.15 -2.03
N SER A 281 -26.49 -26.57 -1.73
CA SER A 281 -25.27 -25.77 -1.92
C SER A 281 -25.01 -25.44 -3.39
N ASP A 282 -24.36 -24.30 -3.68
CA ASP A 282 -24.03 -23.87 -5.05
C ASP A 282 -22.83 -24.63 -5.65
N THR A 283 -23.03 -25.93 -5.81
CA THR A 283 -22.06 -26.97 -6.16
C THR A 283 -22.54 -27.78 -7.38
N THR A 284 -21.65 -28.57 -7.97
CA THR A 284 -21.97 -29.53 -9.04
C THR A 284 -21.40 -30.92 -8.73
N ALA A 285 -21.54 -31.35 -7.48
CA ALA A 285 -21.07 -32.65 -7.01
C ALA A 285 -21.79 -33.80 -7.73
N SER A 286 -21.02 -34.83 -8.12
CA SER A 286 -21.52 -36.06 -8.74
C SER A 286 -22.20 -37.00 -7.74
N TYR A 287 -21.81 -36.90 -6.47
CA TYR A 287 -22.42 -37.58 -5.32
C TYR A 287 -23.05 -36.54 -4.38
N THR A 288 -24.21 -36.88 -3.82
CA THR A 288 -24.91 -36.05 -2.83
C THR A 288 -25.56 -36.95 -1.78
N ALA A 289 -25.57 -36.56 -0.50
CA ALA A 289 -26.14 -37.37 0.57
C ALA A 289 -27.61 -37.72 0.28
N LYS A 290 -28.42 -36.71 -0.10
CA LYS A 290 -29.87 -36.82 -0.30
C LYS A 290 -30.26 -37.70 -1.49
N TYR A 291 -29.61 -37.53 -2.64
CA TYR A 291 -30.03 -38.17 -3.90
C TYR A 291 -29.14 -39.34 -4.36
N SER A 292 -27.89 -39.42 -3.90
CA SER A 292 -26.98 -40.53 -4.22
C SER A 292 -26.96 -41.53 -3.07
N GLY A 293 -26.69 -41.04 -1.85
CA GLY A 293 -26.67 -41.83 -0.62
C GLY A 293 -28.05 -42.15 -0.04
N ASN A 294 -29.14 -41.57 -0.56
CA ASN A 294 -30.49 -41.65 0.02
C ASN A 294 -30.50 -41.38 1.55
N ALA A 295 -29.69 -40.43 2.01
CA ALA A 295 -29.65 -39.97 3.40
C ALA A 295 -30.01 -38.49 3.42
N ASP A 296 -31.21 -38.15 3.90
CA ASP A 296 -31.66 -36.76 3.98
C ASP A 296 -31.13 -36.10 5.25
N ASN A 297 -29.80 -36.09 5.38
CA ASN A 297 -29.13 -35.94 6.67
C ASN A 297 -29.15 -34.52 7.25
N LEU A 298 -29.59 -33.53 6.47
CA LEU A 298 -30.05 -32.23 7.00
C LEU A 298 -31.20 -32.41 8.00
N SER A 299 -32.16 -33.30 7.72
CA SER A 299 -33.26 -33.56 8.66
C SER A 299 -32.81 -34.18 9.98
N TYR A 300 -31.61 -34.78 10.05
CA TYR A 300 -31.09 -35.37 11.29
C TYR A 300 -30.55 -34.27 12.22
N LEU A 301 -30.14 -33.15 11.62
CA LEU A 301 -29.80 -31.90 12.29
C LEU A 301 -31.06 -31.13 12.69
N GLU A 302 -32.01 -30.93 11.76
CA GLU A 302 -33.28 -30.22 12.03
C GLU A 302 -34.15 -30.90 13.10
N ASP A 303 -34.19 -32.23 13.15
CA ASP A 303 -34.91 -33.00 14.18
C ASP A 303 -34.15 -33.09 15.53
N GLY A 304 -32.88 -32.64 15.61
CA GLY A 304 -32.08 -32.64 16.84
C GLY A 304 -31.41 -33.97 17.22
N TYR A 305 -31.23 -34.90 16.28
CA TYR A 305 -30.58 -36.21 16.56
C TYR A 305 -29.05 -36.14 16.66
N VAL A 306 -28.45 -34.95 16.56
CA VAL A 306 -27.00 -34.72 16.63
C VAL A 306 -26.64 -33.67 17.70
N ASP A 307 -25.42 -33.75 18.21
CA ASP A 307 -24.81 -32.78 19.14
C ASP A 307 -23.69 -31.95 18.46
N PHE A 308 -23.25 -32.36 17.27
CA PHE A 308 -22.30 -31.68 16.39
C PHE A 308 -22.33 -32.28 14.97
N VAL A 309 -21.88 -31.53 13.97
CA VAL A 309 -21.73 -31.98 12.58
C VAL A 309 -20.24 -31.95 12.19
N VAL A 310 -19.78 -32.96 11.44
CA VAL A 310 -18.42 -33.01 10.86
C VAL A 310 -18.53 -33.11 9.35
N VAL A 311 -18.00 -32.15 8.61
CA VAL A 311 -18.05 -32.14 7.12
C VAL A 311 -16.74 -32.63 6.52
N LYS A 312 -16.80 -33.65 5.65
CA LYS A 312 -15.66 -34.15 4.86
C LYS A 312 -15.28 -33.12 3.77
N ALA A 313 -14.30 -32.25 4.06
CA ALA A 313 -13.86 -31.20 3.15
C ALA A 313 -12.85 -31.71 2.09
N GLU A 314 -13.29 -32.66 1.26
CA GLU A 314 -12.47 -33.33 0.23
C GLU A 314 -12.01 -32.42 -0.93
N GLY A 315 -12.68 -31.28 -1.12
CA GLY A 315 -12.44 -30.30 -2.17
C GLY A 315 -11.43 -29.22 -1.74
N SER A 316 -10.55 -28.83 -2.67
CA SER A 316 -9.62 -27.73 -2.48
C SER A 316 -10.33 -26.36 -2.50
N THR A 317 -9.60 -25.29 -2.16
CA THR A 317 -10.11 -23.91 -2.32
C THR A 317 -10.45 -23.57 -3.77
N THR A 318 -9.82 -24.26 -4.73
CA THR A 318 -9.97 -24.08 -6.18
C THR A 318 -10.78 -25.18 -6.88
N ASP A 319 -11.39 -26.13 -6.13
CA ASP A 319 -12.20 -27.20 -6.74
C ASP A 319 -13.41 -26.62 -7.50
N ALA A 320 -13.64 -27.12 -8.72
CA ALA A 320 -14.67 -26.60 -9.62
C ALA A 320 -16.08 -27.15 -9.36
N ASN A 321 -16.22 -28.25 -8.60
CA ASN A 321 -17.48 -28.95 -8.33
C ASN A 321 -17.91 -28.83 -6.87
N ILE A 322 -16.96 -28.91 -5.95
CA ILE A 322 -17.13 -28.80 -4.48
C ILE A 322 -16.13 -27.78 -3.89
N PRO A 323 -16.18 -26.49 -4.27
CA PRO A 323 -15.22 -25.50 -3.78
C PRO A 323 -15.34 -25.34 -2.26
N TYR A 324 -14.22 -25.48 -1.54
CA TYR A 324 -14.20 -25.56 -0.07
C TYR A 324 -15.12 -24.55 0.63
N LYS A 325 -14.92 -23.24 0.40
CA LYS A 325 -15.66 -22.20 1.12
C LYS A 325 -17.18 -22.28 0.85
N LYS A 326 -17.63 -22.71 -0.34
CA LYS A 326 -19.06 -22.90 -0.61
C LYS A 326 -19.67 -24.07 0.17
N VAL A 327 -18.93 -25.18 0.28
CA VAL A 327 -19.35 -26.37 1.01
C VAL A 327 -19.45 -26.06 2.50
N VAL A 328 -18.39 -25.49 3.09
CA VAL A 328 -18.35 -25.23 4.53
C VAL A 328 -19.30 -24.09 4.93
N SER A 329 -19.41 -23.00 4.14
CA SER A 329 -20.38 -21.93 4.45
C SER A 329 -21.82 -22.45 4.49
N TRP A 330 -22.22 -23.28 3.52
CA TRP A 330 -23.59 -23.83 3.47
C TRP A 330 -23.90 -24.69 4.70
N TRP A 331 -22.98 -25.58 5.11
CA TRP A 331 -23.14 -26.36 6.33
C TRP A 331 -23.08 -25.51 7.60
N GLY A 332 -22.27 -24.45 7.62
CA GLY A 332 -22.21 -23.49 8.72
C GLY A 332 -23.55 -22.79 8.93
N GLU A 333 -24.16 -22.29 7.85
CA GLU A 333 -25.52 -21.74 7.86
C GLU A 333 -26.57 -22.74 8.40
N GLN A 334 -26.46 -24.04 8.09
CA GLN A 334 -27.41 -25.04 8.61
C GLN A 334 -27.17 -25.37 10.10
N ALA A 335 -25.89 -25.42 10.51
CA ALA A 335 -25.49 -25.75 11.88
C ALA A 335 -25.79 -24.60 12.87
N ASP A 336 -25.51 -23.35 12.46
CA ASP A 336 -25.87 -22.13 13.17
C ASP A 336 -27.39 -22.01 13.36
N ALA A 337 -28.17 -22.26 12.30
CA ALA A 337 -29.64 -22.26 12.36
C ALA A 337 -30.22 -23.34 13.29
N ALA A 338 -29.44 -24.35 13.66
CA ALA A 338 -29.81 -25.43 14.57
C ALA A 338 -29.25 -25.29 16.01
N ASP A 339 -28.41 -24.28 16.29
CA ASP A 339 -27.64 -24.14 17.54
C ASP A 339 -26.69 -25.33 17.79
N VAL A 340 -26.06 -25.83 16.72
CA VAL A 340 -25.19 -27.04 16.72
C VAL A 340 -23.78 -26.69 16.22
N PRO A 341 -22.70 -27.15 16.90
CA PRO A 341 -21.33 -27.00 16.43
C PRO A 341 -21.06 -27.66 15.07
N LEU A 342 -20.46 -26.92 14.14
CA LEU A 342 -19.82 -27.48 12.94
C LEU A 342 -18.31 -27.63 13.16
N TYR A 343 -17.80 -28.83 12.89
CA TYR A 343 -16.38 -29.11 12.70
C TYR A 343 -16.07 -29.49 11.24
N VAL A 344 -14.85 -29.23 10.77
CA VAL A 344 -14.43 -29.55 9.40
C VAL A 344 -13.34 -30.63 9.40
N LEU A 345 -13.52 -31.69 8.62
CA LEU A 345 -12.48 -32.69 8.35
C LEU A 345 -11.66 -32.28 7.13
N HIS A 346 -10.46 -31.76 7.38
CA HIS A 346 -9.43 -31.44 6.42
C HIS A 346 -8.64 -32.69 6.02
N PHE A 347 -8.34 -32.79 4.73
CA PHE A 347 -7.65 -33.95 4.16
C PHE A 347 -6.13 -33.73 4.18
N SER A 348 -5.51 -33.88 5.36
CA SER A 348 -4.05 -33.85 5.49
C SER A 348 -3.37 -34.92 4.62
N SER A 349 -4.04 -36.05 4.39
CA SER A 349 -3.67 -37.07 3.40
C SER A 349 -3.36 -36.51 2.01
N LYS A 350 -4.06 -35.46 1.58
CA LYS A 350 -3.91 -34.82 0.26
C LYS A 350 -2.88 -33.70 0.21
N ALA A 351 -2.43 -33.15 1.33
CA ALA A 351 -1.49 -32.02 1.35
C ALA A 351 -0.21 -32.34 0.55
N CYS A 352 0.22 -31.42 -0.31
CA CYS A 352 1.38 -31.55 -1.22
C CYS A 352 1.34 -32.87 -2.02
N SER A 353 0.26 -33.07 -2.79
CA SER A 353 0.03 -34.23 -3.66
C SER A 353 -0.21 -33.83 -5.12
N GLU A 354 -0.24 -34.81 -6.04
CA GLU A 354 -0.55 -34.55 -7.46
C GLU A 354 -2.07 -34.29 -7.72
N GLU A 355 -2.91 -34.19 -6.67
CA GLU A 355 -4.32 -33.80 -6.83
C GLU A 355 -4.48 -32.31 -7.15
N THR A 356 -5.45 -31.98 -8.01
CA THR A 356 -5.67 -30.61 -8.50
C THR A 356 -6.07 -29.66 -7.37
N GLY A 357 -5.27 -28.62 -7.15
CA GLY A 357 -5.47 -27.67 -6.05
C GLY A 357 -5.00 -28.17 -4.69
N TRP A 358 -4.24 -29.28 -4.65
CA TRP A 358 -3.60 -29.84 -3.45
C TRP A 358 -2.07 -29.98 -3.62
N THR A 359 -1.49 -29.37 -4.67
CA THR A 359 -0.06 -29.40 -4.98
C THR A 359 0.79 -28.52 -4.08
N GLU A 360 0.22 -27.43 -3.59
CA GLU A 360 0.93 -26.38 -2.86
C GLU A 360 0.77 -26.54 -1.33
N TYR A 361 1.76 -26.06 -0.57
CA TYR A 361 1.83 -26.23 0.88
C TYR A 361 0.72 -25.50 1.65
N ASP A 362 0.26 -24.37 1.10
CA ASP A 362 -0.65 -23.42 1.73
C ASP A 362 -2.11 -23.90 1.79
N GLN A 363 -2.49 -24.90 0.97
CA GLN A 363 -3.88 -25.29 0.78
C GLN A 363 -4.61 -25.66 2.09
N LEU A 364 -3.94 -26.19 3.13
CA LEU A 364 -4.56 -26.39 4.43
C LEU A 364 -4.82 -25.07 5.17
N ALA A 365 -3.82 -24.18 5.26
CA ALA A 365 -3.96 -22.89 5.92
C ALA A 365 -4.96 -21.96 5.19
N LEU A 366 -5.03 -22.03 3.85
CA LEU A 366 -6.06 -21.34 3.06
C LEU A 366 -7.48 -21.85 3.34
N GLN A 367 -7.65 -23.11 3.77
CA GLN A 367 -8.94 -23.61 4.24
C GLN A 367 -9.30 -23.07 5.63
N LEU A 368 -8.32 -22.93 6.52
CA LEU A 368 -8.53 -22.35 7.86
C LEU A 368 -8.90 -20.86 7.78
N ILE A 369 -8.13 -20.06 7.03
CA ILE A 369 -8.43 -18.64 6.73
C ILE A 369 -9.80 -18.51 6.05
N ALA A 370 -10.18 -19.45 5.17
CA ALA A 370 -11.50 -19.45 4.55
C ALA A 370 -12.66 -19.69 5.55
N SER A 371 -12.38 -20.23 6.73
CA SER A 371 -13.35 -20.57 7.78
C SER A 371 -13.49 -19.52 8.90
N GLU A 372 -12.56 -18.57 9.03
CA GLU A 372 -12.56 -17.53 10.09
C GLU A 372 -13.91 -16.78 10.21
N ASP A 373 -14.54 -16.43 9.08
CA ASP A 373 -15.81 -15.69 9.03
C ASP A 373 -17.09 -16.56 9.12
N LEU A 374 -17.00 -17.87 9.33
CA LEU A 374 -18.14 -18.77 9.10
C LEU A 374 -19.02 -18.99 10.35
N ALA A 375 -20.32 -18.75 10.19
CA ALA A 375 -21.34 -19.05 11.20
C ALA A 375 -21.37 -20.56 11.55
N GLY A 376 -21.65 -20.88 12.82
CA GLY A 376 -21.65 -22.26 13.35
C GLY A 376 -20.30 -22.99 13.40
N PHE A 377 -19.25 -22.48 12.75
CA PHE A 377 -17.93 -23.12 12.69
C PHE A 377 -17.19 -23.03 14.04
N THR A 378 -16.69 -24.17 14.52
CA THR A 378 -16.14 -24.35 15.87
C THR A 378 -14.93 -25.30 15.91
N GLY A 379 -14.32 -25.57 14.75
CA GLY A 379 -12.97 -26.10 14.67
C GLY A 379 -12.74 -27.26 13.69
N ASP A 380 -11.57 -27.85 13.83
CA ASP A 380 -10.84 -28.51 12.76
C ASP A 380 -10.46 -29.93 13.13
N MET A 381 -10.47 -30.81 12.13
CA MET A 381 -10.08 -32.21 12.25
C MET A 381 -9.20 -32.57 11.05
N TYR A 382 -8.14 -33.37 11.25
CA TYR A 382 -7.25 -33.80 10.17
C TYR A 382 -7.29 -35.31 9.99
N ASP A 383 -7.44 -35.75 8.74
CA ASP A 383 -7.73 -37.16 8.42
C ASP A 383 -6.54 -38.12 8.62
N ASP A 384 -5.29 -37.64 8.64
CA ASP A 384 -4.11 -38.51 8.66
C ASP A 384 -2.93 -37.93 9.46
N LEU A 385 -2.66 -38.49 10.66
CA LEU A 385 -1.51 -38.15 11.50
C LEU A 385 -0.18 -38.45 10.79
N SER A 386 -0.05 -39.65 10.23
CA SER A 386 1.19 -40.11 9.59
C SER A 386 1.60 -39.27 8.39
N ARG A 387 0.65 -38.62 7.69
CA ARG A 387 0.91 -37.61 6.65
C ARG A 387 1.18 -36.22 7.22
N PHE A 388 0.37 -35.75 8.16
CA PHE A 388 0.53 -34.42 8.78
C PHE A 388 1.92 -34.28 9.45
N LYS A 389 2.38 -35.33 10.15
CA LYS A 389 3.74 -35.39 10.72
C LYS A 389 4.90 -35.35 9.72
N GLN A 390 4.65 -35.43 8.40
CA GLN A 390 5.71 -35.30 7.39
C GLN A 390 6.06 -33.85 7.07
N ASP A 391 5.18 -32.90 7.42
CA ASP A 391 5.30 -31.47 7.12
C ASP A 391 5.81 -31.19 5.70
N LEU A 392 5.12 -31.75 4.69
CA LEU A 392 5.57 -31.60 3.31
C LEU A 392 5.53 -30.13 2.91
N GLU A 393 6.69 -29.60 2.55
CA GLU A 393 6.88 -28.23 2.08
C GLU A 393 6.40 -27.14 3.07
N GLY A 394 6.29 -27.46 4.37
CA GLY A 394 5.81 -26.55 5.42
C GLY A 394 4.28 -26.53 5.60
N SER A 395 3.55 -27.43 4.95
CA SER A 395 2.07 -27.47 4.97
C SER A 395 1.44 -27.74 6.34
N THR A 396 2.19 -28.35 7.26
CA THR A 396 1.77 -28.54 8.65
C THR A 396 2.24 -27.40 9.52
N GLN A 397 3.46 -26.88 9.30
CA GLN A 397 3.93 -25.70 10.01
C GLN A 397 2.99 -24.51 9.78
N ALA A 398 2.53 -24.25 8.55
CA ALA A 398 1.55 -23.19 8.25
C ALA A 398 0.20 -23.33 8.98
N VAL A 399 -0.19 -24.55 9.38
CA VAL A 399 -1.37 -24.82 10.21
C VAL A 399 -1.09 -24.57 11.70
N LEU A 400 0.11 -24.90 12.18
CA LEU A 400 0.53 -24.58 13.55
C LEU A 400 0.71 -23.07 13.73
N ASP A 401 1.35 -22.40 12.77
CA ASP A 401 1.52 -20.95 12.73
C ASP A 401 0.16 -20.22 12.76
N TYR A 402 -0.87 -20.76 12.09
CA TYR A 402 -2.25 -20.25 12.16
C TYR A 402 -2.84 -20.42 13.56
N TYR A 403 -2.64 -21.58 14.18
CA TYR A 403 -3.16 -21.87 15.52
C TYR A 403 -2.50 -21.10 16.65
N ASP A 404 -1.27 -20.65 16.46
CA ASP A 404 -0.50 -19.82 17.37
C ASP A 404 -0.59 -18.31 16.99
N ASP A 405 -1.43 -17.95 16.01
CA ASP A 405 -1.64 -16.61 15.39
C ASP A 405 -0.36 -15.89 14.92
N THR A 406 0.64 -16.69 14.52
CA THR A 406 1.93 -16.23 13.96
C THR A 406 1.99 -16.33 12.42
N LEU A 407 0.98 -16.96 11.78
CA LEU A 407 0.90 -17.05 10.33
C LEU A 407 0.69 -15.66 9.71
N ASN A 408 1.64 -15.23 8.89
CA ASN A 408 1.49 -14.02 8.09
C ASN A 408 0.44 -14.23 6.98
N ARG A 409 -0.82 -13.89 7.28
CA ARG A 409 -1.97 -13.97 6.37
C ARG A 409 -1.71 -13.23 5.04
N GLN A 410 -1.00 -12.10 5.05
CA GLN A 410 -0.69 -11.35 3.83
C GLN A 410 0.29 -12.11 2.92
N HIS A 411 1.32 -12.77 3.46
CA HIS A 411 2.29 -13.54 2.69
C HIS A 411 1.61 -14.70 1.96
N ILE A 412 0.90 -15.56 2.70
CA ILE A 412 0.29 -16.78 2.14
C ILE A 412 -0.79 -16.47 1.08
N LEU A 413 -1.50 -15.35 1.22
CA LEU A 413 -2.48 -14.84 0.24
C LEU A 413 -1.86 -14.09 -0.96
N THR A 414 -0.54 -13.82 -0.97
CA THR A 414 0.11 -13.08 -2.07
C THR A 414 0.34 -13.98 -3.29
N GLU A 415 -0.60 -13.97 -4.23
CA GLU A 415 -0.40 -14.59 -5.54
C GLU A 415 0.75 -13.95 -6.33
N LEU A 416 1.41 -14.75 -7.20
CA LEU A 416 2.36 -14.26 -8.20
C LEU A 416 1.82 -13.07 -9.01
N ALA A 417 2.48 -11.93 -8.91
CA ALA A 417 2.17 -10.71 -9.64
C ALA A 417 3.45 -10.02 -10.13
N VAL A 418 3.75 -10.11 -11.44
CA VAL A 418 4.83 -9.36 -12.09
C VAL A 418 4.27 -7.99 -12.52
N THR A 419 4.59 -6.93 -11.79
CA THR A 419 4.09 -5.56 -12.03
C THR A 419 4.87 -4.86 -13.14
N SER A 420 6.20 -5.00 -13.13
CA SER A 420 7.09 -4.38 -14.09
C SER A 420 7.78 -5.46 -14.95
N PRO A 421 7.84 -5.30 -16.29
CA PRO A 421 7.14 -4.30 -17.08
C PRO A 421 5.64 -4.69 -17.22
N ALA A 422 4.74 -3.71 -17.19
CA ALA A 422 3.29 -3.98 -17.35
C ALA A 422 2.91 -4.60 -18.72
N GLN A 423 3.76 -4.46 -19.75
CA GLN A 423 3.52 -5.05 -21.07
C GLN A 423 4.17 -6.44 -21.21
N LYS A 424 3.34 -7.48 -21.29
CA LYS A 424 3.77 -8.88 -21.45
C LYS A 424 4.32 -9.24 -22.84
N THR A 425 4.17 -8.36 -23.83
CA THR A 425 4.75 -8.55 -25.18
C THR A 425 5.00 -7.21 -25.85
N TYR A 426 6.27 -6.91 -26.12
CA TYR A 426 6.68 -5.64 -26.75
C TYR A 426 8.01 -5.77 -27.51
N THR A 427 8.35 -4.75 -28.29
CA THR A 427 9.67 -4.58 -28.92
C THR A 427 10.44 -3.50 -28.19
N THR A 428 11.74 -3.71 -27.99
CA THR A 428 12.63 -2.80 -27.25
C THR A 428 13.97 -2.62 -27.96
N PHE A 429 14.65 -1.52 -27.67
CA PHE A 429 16.05 -1.30 -28.06
C PHE A 429 17.02 -1.45 -26.86
N GLU A 430 16.48 -1.61 -25.66
CA GLU A 430 17.23 -1.75 -24.42
C GLU A 430 18.02 -3.07 -24.37
N GLN A 431 19.15 -3.08 -23.66
CA GLN A 431 20.01 -4.27 -23.56
C GLN A 431 19.62 -5.22 -22.44
N THR A 432 18.78 -4.75 -21.51
CA THR A 432 18.19 -5.51 -20.41
C THR A 432 16.69 -5.20 -20.27
N VAL A 433 16.01 -5.97 -19.43
CA VAL A 433 14.70 -5.66 -18.86
C VAL A 433 14.79 -5.88 -17.35
N THR A 434 14.28 -4.93 -16.56
CA THR A 434 14.00 -5.19 -15.15
C THR A 434 12.61 -5.78 -15.02
N PHE A 435 12.50 -6.93 -14.36
CA PHE A 435 11.26 -7.41 -13.79
C PHE A 435 11.14 -7.00 -12.33
N MET A 436 9.95 -6.59 -11.91
CA MET A 436 9.58 -6.40 -10.50
C MET A 436 8.26 -7.12 -10.25
N GLY A 437 8.06 -7.60 -9.03
CA GLY A 437 6.80 -8.22 -8.63
C GLY A 437 6.80 -8.75 -7.21
N ALA A 438 5.69 -9.38 -6.85
CA ALA A 438 5.48 -10.06 -5.57
C ALA A 438 5.00 -11.51 -5.78
N SER A 439 5.25 -12.34 -4.78
CA SER A 439 4.76 -13.72 -4.64
C SER A 439 4.97 -14.14 -3.19
N ASP A 440 4.12 -15.01 -2.63
CA ASP A 440 4.30 -15.54 -1.27
C ASP A 440 5.75 -16.01 -1.00
N PRO A 441 6.47 -15.40 -0.03
CA PRO A 441 7.85 -15.77 0.29
C PRO A 441 8.00 -17.20 0.84
N GLY A 442 6.92 -17.83 1.33
CA GLY A 442 6.91 -19.24 1.74
C GLY A 442 6.92 -20.21 0.56
N ALA A 443 6.41 -19.81 -0.61
CA ALA A 443 6.29 -20.67 -1.79
C ALA A 443 7.31 -20.32 -2.89
N LYS A 444 7.95 -21.37 -3.41
CA LYS A 444 8.94 -21.28 -4.48
C LYS A 444 8.44 -20.52 -5.72
N ILE A 445 9.25 -19.58 -6.18
CA ILE A 445 9.08 -18.87 -7.45
C ILE A 445 10.24 -19.20 -8.42
N THR A 446 9.92 -19.33 -9.70
CA THR A 446 10.88 -19.64 -10.76
C THR A 446 10.72 -18.74 -11.98
N ILE A 447 11.80 -18.54 -12.74
CA ILE A 447 11.84 -17.94 -14.07
C ILE A 447 12.53 -18.90 -15.06
N ASN A 448 11.83 -19.33 -16.12
CA ASN A 448 12.31 -20.34 -17.08
C ASN A 448 12.88 -21.60 -16.39
N ASP A 449 12.10 -22.17 -15.47
CA ASP A 449 12.45 -23.36 -14.68
C ASP A 449 13.70 -23.19 -13.76
N GLN A 450 14.16 -21.96 -13.53
CA GLN A 450 15.23 -21.63 -12.57
C GLN A 450 14.66 -20.84 -11.40
N GLU A 451 15.01 -21.25 -10.18
CA GLU A 451 14.55 -20.64 -8.94
C GLU A 451 15.10 -19.21 -8.76
N ILE A 452 14.27 -18.32 -8.20
CA ILE A 452 14.66 -16.97 -7.81
C ILE A 452 14.37 -16.77 -6.32
N THR A 453 15.02 -15.78 -5.72
CA THR A 453 14.79 -15.39 -4.32
C THR A 453 13.93 -14.13 -4.26
N THR A 454 13.06 -14.07 -3.26
CA THR A 454 12.37 -12.85 -2.84
C THR A 454 13.09 -12.22 -1.64
N ASP A 455 12.65 -11.04 -1.22
CA ASP A 455 12.88 -10.54 0.14
C ASP A 455 11.93 -11.22 1.15
N GLU A 456 11.97 -10.73 2.39
CA GLU A 456 11.14 -11.18 3.52
C GLU A 456 9.62 -10.95 3.33
N ASN A 457 9.23 -10.03 2.43
CA ASN A 457 7.85 -9.65 2.12
C ASN A 457 7.32 -10.31 0.84
N GLY A 458 8.12 -11.15 0.16
CA GLY A 458 7.77 -11.77 -1.11
C GLY A 458 8.10 -10.95 -2.35
N TYR A 459 8.77 -9.80 -2.21
CA TYR A 459 9.11 -8.91 -3.32
C TYR A 459 10.38 -9.37 -4.05
N PHE A 460 10.46 -9.15 -5.37
CA PHE A 460 11.64 -9.48 -6.16
C PHE A 460 11.95 -8.48 -7.28
N THR A 461 13.23 -8.19 -7.48
CA THR A 461 13.76 -7.41 -8.62
C THR A 461 14.76 -8.22 -9.45
N LEU A 462 14.51 -8.42 -10.75
CA LEU A 462 15.40 -9.15 -11.66
C LEU A 462 15.83 -8.30 -12.88
N ASN A 463 17.10 -7.92 -12.97
CA ASN A 463 17.65 -7.24 -14.16
C ASN A 463 18.19 -8.27 -15.18
N MET A 464 17.36 -8.63 -16.17
CA MET A 464 17.60 -9.73 -17.11
C MET A 464 18.19 -9.22 -18.45
N PRO A 465 19.30 -9.80 -18.96
CA PRO A 465 19.88 -9.40 -20.23
C PRO A 465 19.07 -9.90 -21.44
N LEU A 466 19.00 -9.06 -22.48
CA LEU A 466 18.25 -9.33 -23.71
C LEU A 466 19.17 -9.61 -24.90
N SER A 467 19.03 -10.80 -25.50
CA SER A 467 19.65 -11.14 -26.78
C SER A 467 18.91 -10.48 -27.95
N GLU A 468 19.58 -10.27 -29.08
CA GLU A 468 18.93 -9.79 -30.31
C GLU A 468 17.84 -10.78 -30.77
N GLY A 469 16.66 -10.27 -31.12
CA GLY A 469 15.49 -11.08 -31.45
C GLY A 469 14.58 -11.32 -30.24
N LEU A 470 13.82 -12.42 -30.28
CA LEU A 470 12.81 -12.74 -29.26
C LEU A 470 13.46 -13.40 -28.03
N ASN A 471 13.24 -12.80 -26.86
CA ASN A 471 13.54 -13.35 -25.55
C ASN A 471 12.21 -13.78 -24.90
N LYS A 472 12.16 -14.96 -24.30
CA LYS A 472 10.99 -15.46 -23.57
C LYS A 472 11.35 -15.67 -22.10
N PHE A 473 10.49 -15.19 -21.21
CA PHE A 473 10.56 -15.44 -19.78
C PHE A 473 9.22 -16.04 -19.32
N VAL A 474 9.29 -17.09 -18.51
CA VAL A 474 8.13 -17.81 -17.96
C VAL A 474 8.28 -17.81 -16.45
N PHE A 475 7.47 -17.03 -15.74
CA PHE A 475 7.41 -17.07 -14.29
C PHE A 475 6.44 -18.17 -13.85
N THR A 476 6.80 -18.96 -12.84
CA THR A 476 5.90 -19.98 -12.25
C THR A 476 6.05 -20.01 -10.72
N HIS A 477 4.92 -19.98 -10.02
CA HIS A 477 4.76 -20.02 -8.56
C HIS A 477 3.31 -20.41 -8.23
N LYS A 478 3.07 -21.25 -7.21
CA LYS A 478 1.74 -21.77 -6.82
C LYS A 478 0.87 -22.25 -8.00
N GLY A 479 1.43 -23.09 -8.87
CA GLY A 479 0.82 -23.53 -10.15
C GLY A 479 0.54 -22.44 -11.20
N LYS A 480 0.48 -21.16 -10.81
CA LYS A 480 0.22 -19.99 -11.66
C LYS A 480 1.42 -19.69 -12.54
N THR A 481 1.18 -19.39 -13.82
CA THR A 481 2.22 -19.07 -14.81
C THR A 481 2.02 -17.70 -15.43
N ASP A 482 3.09 -16.91 -15.53
CA ASP A 482 3.11 -15.66 -16.31
C ASP A 482 4.17 -15.69 -17.42
N VAL A 483 3.90 -15.06 -18.57
CA VAL A 483 4.70 -15.25 -19.79
C VAL A 483 5.00 -13.94 -20.51
N TYR A 484 6.27 -13.58 -20.54
CA TYR A 484 6.81 -12.39 -21.19
C TYR A 484 7.52 -12.74 -22.51
N ASN A 485 7.22 -11.99 -23.57
CA ASN A 485 7.79 -12.15 -24.92
C ASN A 485 8.39 -10.82 -25.41
N ILE A 486 9.68 -10.62 -25.20
CA ILE A 486 10.36 -9.33 -25.37
C ILE A 486 11.32 -9.40 -26.56
N THR A 487 11.02 -8.62 -27.60
CA THR A 487 11.84 -8.61 -28.83
C THR A 487 12.84 -7.47 -28.79
N ARG A 488 14.15 -7.75 -28.67
CA ARG A 488 15.20 -6.72 -28.75
C ARG A 488 15.61 -6.48 -30.20
N GLN A 489 15.74 -5.21 -30.57
CA GLN A 489 16.38 -4.74 -31.81
C GLN A 489 17.60 -3.87 -31.46
N VAL A 490 18.63 -3.84 -32.32
CA VAL A 490 19.87 -3.11 -32.03
C VAL A 490 19.84 -1.71 -32.67
N GLN A 491 19.86 -0.65 -31.84
CA GLN A 491 19.84 0.73 -32.34
C GLN A 491 20.81 1.64 -31.53
N VAL A 492 22.08 1.72 -31.93
CA VAL A 492 23.14 2.42 -31.16
C VAL A 492 22.82 3.90 -30.89
N VAL A 493 22.30 4.65 -31.87
CA VAL A 493 21.73 6.00 -31.69
C VAL A 493 20.20 5.92 -31.67
N LYS A 494 19.60 6.22 -30.52
CA LYS A 494 18.15 6.23 -30.25
C LYS A 494 17.50 7.51 -30.78
N GLU A 495 17.85 8.68 -30.23
CA GLU A 495 17.41 10.02 -30.66
C GLU A 495 18.57 10.96 -31.02
N VAL A 496 18.23 12.07 -31.69
CA VAL A 496 19.11 13.22 -31.97
C VAL A 496 18.28 14.50 -31.87
N SER A 497 18.86 15.59 -31.38
CA SER A 497 18.21 16.91 -31.32
C SER A 497 19.21 18.03 -31.69
N PRO A 498 18.78 19.12 -32.36
CA PRO A 498 17.43 19.37 -32.90
C PRO A 498 17.11 18.51 -34.14
N THR A 499 15.82 18.48 -34.54
CA THR A 499 15.34 17.78 -35.76
C THR A 499 14.64 18.73 -36.74
N GLY A 500 14.25 18.24 -37.92
CA GLY A 500 13.44 19.00 -38.89
C GLY A 500 14.22 20.03 -39.71
N ASN A 501 13.70 21.24 -39.82
CA ASN A 501 14.40 22.39 -40.42
C ASN A 501 14.51 23.48 -39.35
N VAL A 502 15.73 23.93 -39.04
CA VAL A 502 15.98 24.96 -38.02
C VAL A 502 16.76 26.10 -38.66
N THR A 503 16.27 27.32 -38.43
CA THR A 503 16.92 28.56 -38.91
C THR A 503 17.41 29.37 -37.72
N VAL A 504 18.69 29.73 -37.72
CA VAL A 504 19.37 30.39 -36.60
C VAL A 504 20.07 31.68 -37.02
N ASP A 505 20.36 32.56 -36.07
CA ASP A 505 21.18 33.74 -36.34
C ASP A 505 22.68 33.43 -36.36
N GLY A 506 23.45 34.27 -37.05
CA GLY A 506 24.89 34.07 -37.19
C GLY A 506 25.64 34.24 -35.87
N GLY A 507 26.45 33.25 -35.50
CA GLY A 507 27.09 33.19 -34.18
C GLY A 507 26.26 32.52 -33.09
N MET A 508 25.00 32.12 -33.36
CA MET A 508 24.19 31.38 -32.39
C MET A 508 24.80 30.00 -32.10
N ARG A 509 24.83 29.61 -30.82
CA ARG A 509 25.25 28.27 -30.37
C ARG A 509 24.08 27.30 -30.48
N ILE A 510 24.19 26.32 -31.37
CA ILE A 510 23.30 25.17 -31.45
C ILE A 510 23.88 24.07 -30.58
N THR A 511 23.20 23.74 -29.48
CA THR A 511 23.45 22.48 -28.77
C THR A 511 22.99 21.34 -29.67
N ILE A 512 23.83 20.31 -29.82
CA ILE A 512 23.48 19.06 -30.49
C ILE A 512 23.49 17.99 -29.40
N THR A 513 22.41 17.24 -29.29
CA THR A 513 22.34 16.09 -28.39
C THR A 513 22.03 14.82 -29.17
N ALA A 514 22.40 13.67 -28.60
CA ALA A 514 21.97 12.36 -29.07
C ALA A 514 21.82 11.39 -27.90
N THR A 515 20.71 10.68 -27.84
CA THR A 515 20.54 9.52 -26.96
C THR A 515 21.19 8.34 -27.65
N ALA A 516 22.24 7.76 -27.07
CA ALA A 516 22.99 6.64 -27.65
C ALA A 516 23.44 5.66 -26.55
N TYR A 517 23.87 4.45 -26.91
CA TYR A 517 24.28 3.48 -25.88
C TYR A 517 25.41 4.05 -24.98
N LYS A 518 25.39 3.70 -23.69
CA LYS A 518 26.31 4.19 -22.65
C LYS A 518 27.79 3.99 -22.98
N ASP A 519 28.12 2.97 -23.76
CA ASP A 519 29.47 2.61 -24.24
C ASP A 519 29.81 3.14 -25.65
N ALA A 520 28.91 3.89 -26.30
CA ALA A 520 29.07 4.30 -27.69
C ALA A 520 30.09 5.42 -27.91
N ASN A 521 30.84 5.32 -29.00
CA ASN A 521 31.52 6.47 -29.59
C ASN A 521 30.51 7.26 -30.45
N VAL A 522 30.20 8.50 -30.05
CA VAL A 522 29.16 9.33 -30.67
C VAL A 522 29.72 10.64 -31.20
N TYR A 523 29.46 10.95 -32.48
CA TYR A 523 29.86 12.21 -33.10
C TYR A 523 28.82 12.72 -34.10
N ALA A 524 28.69 14.04 -34.19
CA ALA A 524 27.84 14.72 -35.16
C ALA A 524 28.68 15.28 -36.32
N VAL A 525 28.11 15.31 -37.52
CA VAL A 525 28.65 15.99 -38.70
C VAL A 525 27.66 17.05 -39.17
N ILE A 526 28.12 18.29 -39.33
CA ILE A 526 27.33 19.44 -39.80
C ILE A 526 28.24 20.43 -40.54
N GLY A 527 27.81 20.91 -41.72
CA GLY A 527 28.56 21.94 -42.46
C GLY A 527 30.00 21.55 -42.86
N GLY A 528 30.30 20.25 -42.90
CA GLY A 528 31.66 19.72 -43.12
C GLY A 528 32.56 19.71 -41.87
N GLN A 529 32.04 20.08 -40.70
CA GLN A 529 32.71 19.93 -39.40
C GLN A 529 32.25 18.66 -38.69
N THR A 530 33.19 17.95 -38.06
CA THR A 530 32.90 16.88 -37.11
C THR A 530 32.93 17.45 -35.70
N ILE A 531 31.91 17.14 -34.91
CA ILE A 531 31.76 17.53 -33.51
C ILE A 531 31.68 16.24 -32.71
N GLN A 532 32.68 15.96 -31.88
CA GLN A 532 32.57 14.89 -30.90
C GLN A 532 31.47 15.27 -29.90
N LEU A 533 30.55 14.36 -29.63
CA LEU A 533 29.60 14.53 -28.52
C LEU A 533 30.23 13.87 -27.29
N THR A 534 30.19 14.55 -26.15
CA THR A 534 30.67 14.03 -24.87
C THR A 534 29.49 13.46 -24.08
N LEU A 535 29.71 12.34 -23.37
CA LEU A 535 28.73 11.81 -22.43
C LEU A 535 28.31 12.92 -21.45
N ASP A 536 27.00 13.09 -21.25
CA ASP A 536 26.49 13.99 -20.23
C ASP A 536 26.48 13.29 -18.88
N GLU A 537 27.43 13.66 -18.02
CA GLU A 537 27.53 13.17 -16.64
C GLU A 537 26.65 13.97 -15.68
N THR A 538 26.14 15.14 -16.09
CA THR A 538 25.35 16.02 -15.21
C THR A 538 23.91 15.58 -15.01
N GLY A 539 23.43 14.63 -15.84
CA GLY A 539 22.13 13.97 -15.71
C GLY A 539 22.19 12.58 -15.05
N ALA A 540 23.21 12.29 -14.23
CA ALA A 540 23.34 10.99 -13.55
C ALA A 540 22.37 10.80 -12.36
N ASP A 541 21.71 11.87 -11.91
CA ASP A 541 20.88 11.95 -10.70
C ASP A 541 19.35 11.93 -11.00
N GLY A 542 18.92 11.45 -12.18
CA GLY A 542 17.51 11.45 -12.59
C GLY A 542 17.12 10.34 -13.56
N ASN A 543 15.91 9.80 -13.39
CA ASN A 543 15.48 8.48 -13.86
C ASN A 543 15.22 8.30 -15.38
N GLU A 544 15.41 9.32 -16.22
CA GLU A 544 15.08 9.23 -17.66
C GLU A 544 16.05 8.35 -18.49
N TYR A 545 17.22 8.01 -17.95
CA TYR A 545 18.22 7.18 -18.63
C TYR A 545 18.45 5.85 -17.91
N ASN A 546 17.85 4.79 -18.45
CA ASN A 546 18.23 3.42 -18.12
C ASN A 546 19.72 3.16 -18.42
N ASP A 547 20.32 2.13 -17.82
CA ASP A 547 21.75 1.83 -17.98
C ASP A 547 22.22 1.50 -19.41
N SER A 548 21.31 1.23 -20.36
CA SER A 548 21.67 0.97 -21.75
C SER A 548 21.99 2.24 -22.53
N TYR A 549 21.26 3.34 -22.32
CA TYR A 549 21.41 4.59 -23.09
C TYR A 549 21.77 5.79 -22.22
N ARG A 550 22.48 6.76 -22.81
CA ARG A 550 22.81 8.03 -22.18
C ARG A 550 22.69 9.17 -23.19
N LEU A 551 22.50 10.38 -22.66
CA LEU A 551 22.64 11.61 -23.42
C LEU A 551 24.11 11.88 -23.74
N PHE A 552 24.41 12.18 -24.99
CA PHE A 552 25.69 12.71 -25.44
C PHE A 552 25.45 14.13 -25.97
N THR A 553 26.13 15.11 -25.37
CA THR A 553 25.96 16.54 -25.63
C THR A 553 27.17 17.12 -26.35
N GLY A 554 26.94 18.04 -27.29
CA GLY A 554 27.97 18.82 -27.97
C GLY A 554 27.42 20.15 -28.48
N SER A 555 28.25 20.94 -29.15
CA SER A 555 27.82 22.26 -29.64
C SER A 555 28.43 22.66 -30.97
N TYR A 556 27.57 23.06 -31.90
CA TYR A 556 27.95 23.80 -33.10
C TYR A 556 27.77 25.30 -32.85
N THR A 557 28.70 26.14 -33.31
CA THR A 557 28.48 27.59 -33.37
C THR A 557 28.22 27.97 -34.82
N ALA A 558 27.04 28.52 -35.10
CA ALA A 558 26.66 28.94 -36.43
C ALA A 558 27.66 29.98 -36.98
N PRO A 559 28.09 29.89 -38.26
CA PRO A 559 28.95 30.90 -38.86
C PRO A 559 28.29 32.29 -38.84
N ALA A 560 29.10 33.35 -38.81
CA ALA A 560 28.58 34.72 -38.85
C ALA A 560 27.71 34.96 -40.10
N SER A 561 26.58 35.64 -39.91
CA SER A 561 25.54 35.83 -40.93
C SER A 561 26.01 36.76 -42.06
N THR A 562 25.90 36.29 -43.30
CA THR A 562 26.19 37.03 -44.54
C THR A 562 24.94 37.74 -45.10
N ASP A 563 25.03 38.43 -46.24
CA ASP A 563 23.88 39.11 -46.88
C ASP A 563 22.76 38.16 -47.35
N LYS A 564 22.98 36.83 -47.29
CA LYS A 564 22.09 35.78 -47.79
C LYS A 564 21.93 34.67 -46.75
N VAL A 565 20.84 33.91 -46.87
CA VAL A 565 20.62 32.71 -46.05
C VAL A 565 21.69 31.69 -46.43
N GLN A 566 22.39 31.14 -45.43
CA GLN A 566 23.44 30.15 -45.64
C GLN A 566 22.90 28.78 -45.27
N GLU A 567 22.80 27.91 -46.27
CA GLU A 567 22.41 26.52 -46.06
C GLU A 567 23.62 25.71 -45.58
N ILE A 568 23.59 25.27 -44.32
CA ILE A 568 24.69 24.53 -43.66
C ILE A 568 24.53 23.02 -43.90
N GLY A 569 23.30 22.56 -44.11
CA GLY A 569 22.95 21.15 -44.31
C GLY A 569 22.48 20.47 -43.04
N ASN A 570 22.28 19.16 -43.11
CA ASN A 570 21.83 18.35 -41.97
C ASN A 570 22.92 18.20 -40.92
N ILE A 571 22.50 18.17 -39.65
CA ILE A 571 23.18 17.40 -38.61
C ILE A 571 23.00 15.91 -38.94
N VAL A 572 24.08 15.14 -38.98
CA VAL A 572 24.01 13.67 -38.98
C VAL A 572 24.84 13.17 -37.81
N VAL A 573 24.21 12.48 -36.86
CA VAL A 573 24.91 11.85 -35.74
C VAL A 573 25.17 10.39 -36.07
N TYR A 574 26.38 9.94 -35.77
CA TYR A 574 26.85 8.57 -35.91
C TYR A 574 27.15 8.00 -34.53
N GLY A 575 26.77 6.74 -34.31
CA GLY A 575 27.11 5.99 -33.10
C GLY A 575 27.71 4.64 -33.45
N GLU A 576 28.75 4.26 -32.72
CA GLU A 576 29.43 2.97 -32.84
C GLU A 576 29.61 2.34 -31.45
N ALA A 577 29.03 1.15 -31.26
CA ALA A 577 29.06 0.37 -30.03
C ALA A 577 28.88 -1.11 -30.38
N GLN A 578 29.49 -2.02 -29.60
CA GLN A 578 29.28 -3.48 -29.70
C GLN A 578 29.46 -4.06 -31.12
N GLY A 579 30.30 -3.42 -31.96
CA GLY A 579 30.53 -3.79 -33.36
C GLY A 579 29.45 -3.31 -34.35
N SER A 580 28.31 -2.82 -33.85
CA SER A 580 27.25 -2.20 -34.65
C SER A 580 27.53 -0.72 -34.90
N LYS A 581 27.07 -0.22 -36.05
CA LYS A 581 27.09 1.21 -36.40
C LYS A 581 25.74 1.62 -36.97
N ASN A 582 25.16 2.70 -36.48
CA ASN A 582 24.04 3.37 -37.13
C ASN A 582 24.24 4.88 -37.13
N SER A 583 23.33 5.59 -37.80
CA SER A 583 23.33 7.05 -37.85
C SER A 583 21.91 7.59 -37.92
N LYS A 584 21.62 8.68 -37.21
CA LYS A 584 20.31 9.34 -37.23
C LYS A 584 20.49 10.79 -37.70
N THR A 585 19.65 11.21 -38.64
CA THR A 585 19.69 12.56 -39.23
C THR A 585 18.89 13.52 -38.35
N GLY A 586 19.54 14.56 -37.86
CA GLY A 586 18.91 15.65 -37.11
C GLY A 586 18.46 16.78 -38.04
N ALA A 587 18.44 18.01 -37.53
CA ALA A 587 17.92 19.16 -38.26
C ALA A 587 18.77 19.55 -39.47
N TYR A 588 18.10 19.96 -40.54
CA TYR A 588 18.68 20.79 -41.59
C TYR A 588 18.87 22.22 -41.05
N ILE A 589 20.12 22.65 -40.91
CA ILE A 589 20.46 23.97 -40.37
C ILE A 589 20.60 25.01 -41.49
N LYS A 590 19.95 26.15 -41.28
CA LYS A 590 20.11 27.38 -42.06
C LYS A 590 20.56 28.51 -41.15
N VAL A 591 21.52 29.32 -41.59
CA VAL A 591 21.82 30.60 -40.92
C VAL A 591 21.08 31.71 -41.65
N ASN A 592 20.37 32.56 -40.89
CA ASN A 592 19.67 33.73 -41.38
C ASN A 592 20.59 34.65 -42.18
N LYS A 593 20.01 35.31 -43.20
CA LYS A 593 20.65 36.47 -43.82
C LYS A 593 20.76 37.60 -42.80
N ARG A 594 21.86 38.35 -42.84
CA ARG A 594 22.08 39.62 -42.16
C ARG A 594 21.34 40.77 -42.86
N ILE A 595 20.02 40.63 -43.00
CA ILE A 595 19.11 41.67 -43.49
C ILE A 595 17.86 41.62 -42.63
N ALA A 596 17.51 42.76 -42.03
CA ALA A 596 16.34 42.91 -41.17
C ALA A 596 15.02 42.52 -41.88
N VAL A 597 14.15 41.85 -41.13
CA VAL A 597 12.71 42.15 -41.09
C VAL A 597 12.57 43.30 -40.07
N GLU A 598 11.59 44.21 -40.22
CA GLU A 598 11.60 45.53 -39.53
C GLU A 598 11.81 45.46 -38.01
N ASP A 599 13.08 45.63 -37.64
CA ASP A 599 13.61 45.70 -36.27
C ASP A 599 13.03 46.96 -35.62
N GLY A 600 12.23 46.78 -34.57
CA GLY A 600 11.34 47.83 -34.09
C GLY A 600 9.87 47.74 -34.56
N THR A 601 9.42 46.59 -35.09
CA THR A 601 7.96 46.32 -35.20
C THR A 601 7.36 46.22 -33.79
N PRO A 602 6.40 47.07 -33.41
CA PRO A 602 5.81 47.05 -32.08
C PRO A 602 4.95 45.82 -31.86
N VAL A 603 5.06 45.21 -30.67
CA VAL A 603 4.23 44.09 -30.24
C VAL A 603 3.64 44.31 -28.85
N ARG A 604 2.51 43.67 -28.60
CA ARG A 604 1.79 43.63 -27.33
C ARG A 604 1.59 42.18 -26.90
N VAL A 605 1.88 41.87 -25.64
CA VAL A 605 1.53 40.58 -25.02
C VAL A 605 0.01 40.43 -24.92
N VAL A 606 -0.51 39.30 -25.40
CA VAL A 606 -1.93 38.93 -25.38
C VAL A 606 -2.24 37.76 -24.43
N ALA A 607 -1.25 36.93 -24.08
CA ALA A 607 -1.39 35.95 -23.00
C ALA A 607 -1.51 36.64 -21.62
N THR A 608 -2.18 36.00 -20.66
CA THR A 608 -2.32 36.53 -19.27
C THR A 608 -0.96 36.73 -18.61
N GLN A 609 -0.09 35.73 -18.77
CA GLN A 609 1.33 35.72 -18.43
C GLN A 609 2.05 34.99 -19.58
N ALA A 610 2.81 35.71 -20.40
CA ALA A 610 3.61 35.12 -21.47
C ALA A 610 4.93 34.60 -20.89
N GLU A 611 5.22 33.31 -21.04
CA GLU A 611 6.47 32.73 -20.52
C GLU A 611 7.68 33.28 -21.29
N THR A 612 8.75 33.63 -20.56
CA THR A 612 9.96 34.19 -21.17
C THR A 612 11.13 33.22 -21.12
N PHE A 613 11.99 33.27 -22.14
CA PHE A 613 13.13 32.36 -22.28
C PHE A 613 14.42 33.12 -22.64
N PRO A 614 15.61 32.57 -22.35
CA PRO A 614 16.88 33.18 -22.74
C PRO A 614 17.01 33.38 -24.26
N SER A 615 17.30 34.61 -24.71
CA SER A 615 17.47 34.91 -26.14
C SER A 615 18.86 34.60 -26.71
N SER A 616 19.66 33.87 -25.93
CA SER A 616 20.95 33.27 -26.29
C SER A 616 20.86 31.77 -26.59
N THR A 617 19.75 31.12 -26.23
CA THR A 617 19.45 29.71 -26.49
C THR A 617 18.26 29.56 -27.43
N LEU A 618 18.03 28.33 -27.92
CA LEU A 618 16.92 27.99 -28.83
C LEU A 618 16.02 26.86 -28.26
N ASN A 619 16.17 26.54 -26.97
CA ASN A 619 15.41 25.50 -26.28
C ASN A 619 14.11 26.03 -25.66
N ASP A 620 13.23 25.09 -25.32
CA ASP A 620 11.95 25.25 -24.59
C ASP A 620 12.15 25.07 -23.07
N LEU A 621 13.35 25.37 -22.55
CA LEU A 621 13.65 25.27 -21.11
C LEU A 621 13.61 26.64 -20.47
N SER A 622 12.75 26.77 -19.46
CA SER A 622 12.65 27.95 -18.60
C SER A 622 13.80 27.99 -17.59
N GLU A 623 14.11 29.19 -17.11
CA GLU A 623 15.18 29.45 -16.13
C GLU A 623 14.65 30.43 -15.05
N PRO A 624 15.02 30.30 -13.76
CA PRO A 624 14.37 31.04 -12.67
C PRO A 624 14.48 32.58 -12.73
N ASP A 625 15.46 33.11 -13.46
CA ASP A 625 15.64 34.56 -13.70
C ASP A 625 14.70 35.12 -14.80
N TYR A 626 13.96 34.27 -15.51
CA TYR A 626 13.17 34.62 -16.69
C TYR A 626 11.67 34.58 -16.40
N PHE A 627 11.22 35.58 -15.64
CA PHE A 627 9.82 35.71 -15.24
C PHE A 627 8.90 36.03 -16.43
N PRO A 628 7.60 35.65 -16.35
CA PRO A 628 6.63 35.99 -17.39
C PRO A 628 6.39 37.49 -17.57
N LEU A 629 5.94 37.88 -18.77
CA LEU A 629 5.44 39.23 -19.07
C LEU A 629 3.90 39.26 -19.00
N PRO A 630 3.29 40.28 -18.37
CA PRO A 630 1.84 40.35 -18.21
C PRO A 630 1.13 40.80 -19.49
N GLN A 631 -0.14 40.42 -19.60
CA GLN A 631 -1.02 40.87 -20.67
C GLN A 631 -1.00 42.41 -20.83
N GLY A 632 -0.84 42.88 -22.06
CA GLY A 632 -0.75 44.30 -22.40
C GLY A 632 0.67 44.87 -22.44
N ALA A 633 1.69 44.17 -21.94
CA ALA A 633 3.08 44.60 -22.03
C ALA A 633 3.53 44.81 -23.49
N LEU A 634 4.21 45.92 -23.74
CA LEU A 634 4.67 46.40 -25.05
C LEU A 634 6.18 46.20 -25.20
N ASP A 635 6.58 45.69 -26.34
CA ASP A 635 7.97 45.43 -26.72
C ASP A 635 8.16 45.63 -28.24
N TYR A 636 9.33 45.29 -28.76
CA TYR A 636 9.61 45.20 -30.19
C TYR A 636 10.15 43.82 -30.56
N THR A 637 9.73 43.27 -31.70
CA THR A 637 10.39 42.07 -32.24
C THR A 637 11.79 42.41 -32.78
N VAL A 638 12.76 41.56 -32.49
CA VAL A 638 14.13 41.62 -33.01
C VAL A 638 14.41 40.38 -33.86
N GLY A 639 14.72 40.59 -35.14
CA GLY A 639 15.06 39.51 -36.07
C GLY A 639 13.83 38.78 -36.64
N SER A 640 13.99 37.49 -36.92
CA SER A 640 12.97 36.63 -37.54
C SER A 640 12.17 35.82 -36.50
N GLU A 641 11.03 35.27 -36.91
CA GLU A 641 10.39 34.15 -36.19
C GLU A 641 11.39 33.00 -36.06
N LEU A 642 11.55 32.47 -34.83
CA LEU A 642 12.42 31.34 -34.52
C LEU A 642 11.58 30.07 -34.42
N VAL A 643 11.96 29.04 -35.17
CA VAL A 643 11.27 27.73 -35.16
C VAL A 643 12.19 26.68 -34.56
N TYR A 644 11.75 26.07 -33.46
CA TYR A 644 12.41 24.97 -32.78
C TYR A 644 11.53 23.72 -32.86
N LYS A 645 12.06 22.60 -33.37
CA LYS A 645 11.36 21.30 -33.36
C LYS A 645 12.06 20.36 -32.38
N ASN A 646 11.36 19.98 -31.32
CA ASN A 646 11.76 18.89 -30.45
C ASN A 646 10.85 17.70 -30.72
N GLU A 647 11.44 16.59 -31.20
CA GLU A 647 10.70 15.41 -31.63
C GLU A 647 9.54 15.79 -32.57
N ASP A 648 8.28 15.59 -32.19
CA ASP A 648 7.10 16.00 -32.97
C ASP A 648 6.50 17.36 -32.58
N LYS A 649 6.89 17.93 -31.43
CA LYS A 649 6.47 19.26 -31.01
C LYS A 649 7.24 20.34 -31.80
N THR A 650 6.52 21.30 -32.35
CA THR A 650 7.09 22.46 -33.06
C THR A 650 6.71 23.73 -32.32
N TYR A 651 7.72 24.42 -31.79
CA TYR A 651 7.61 25.65 -31.05
C TYR A 651 8.00 26.82 -31.94
N THR A 652 7.25 27.91 -31.86
CA THR A 652 7.54 29.15 -32.60
C THR A 652 7.65 30.30 -31.62
N TYR A 653 8.68 31.14 -31.80
CA TYR A 653 9.00 32.24 -30.90
C TYR A 653 9.30 33.52 -31.67
N TYR A 654 9.13 34.66 -31.01
CA TYR A 654 9.85 35.88 -31.36
C TYR A 654 10.86 36.22 -30.27
N LYS A 655 12.01 36.75 -30.69
CA LYS A 655 12.94 37.44 -29.80
C LYS A 655 12.44 38.88 -29.60
N LEU A 656 12.49 39.35 -28.37
CA LEU A 656 12.10 40.69 -27.96
C LEU A 656 13.32 41.59 -27.73
N ALA A 657 13.16 42.90 -27.91
CA ALA A 657 14.24 43.88 -27.71
C ALA A 657 14.58 44.08 -26.22
N SER A 658 13.70 43.68 -25.30
CA SER A 658 13.98 43.44 -23.88
C SER A 658 15.00 42.33 -23.60
N GLY A 659 15.38 41.53 -24.60
CA GLY A 659 16.44 40.51 -24.48
C GLY A 659 15.95 39.10 -24.15
N VAL A 660 14.64 38.87 -24.11
CA VAL A 660 14.03 37.54 -23.94
C VAL A 660 13.51 36.97 -25.27
N ARG A 661 13.07 35.71 -25.28
CA ARG A 661 12.11 35.15 -26.24
C ARG A 661 10.76 34.96 -25.56
N VAL A 662 9.68 35.00 -26.34
CA VAL A 662 8.31 34.60 -25.96
C VAL A 662 7.73 33.73 -27.06
N TYR A 663 6.70 32.93 -26.77
CA TYR A 663 6.00 32.18 -27.81
C TYR A 663 5.33 33.12 -28.82
N ARG A 664 5.22 32.66 -30.07
CA ARG A 664 4.62 33.40 -31.19
C ARG A 664 3.18 33.84 -30.91
N ASP A 665 2.40 32.96 -30.30
CA ASP A 665 0.96 33.17 -30.06
C ASP A 665 0.67 34.00 -28.80
N ASP A 666 1.67 34.19 -27.94
CA ASP A 666 1.58 35.02 -26.72
C ASP A 666 1.60 36.53 -27.02
N ILE A 667 1.94 36.93 -28.26
CA ILE A 667 2.05 38.33 -28.68
C ILE A 667 1.26 38.65 -29.95
N THR A 668 0.94 39.93 -30.14
CA THR A 668 0.36 40.44 -31.38
C THR A 668 1.00 41.76 -31.81
N GLY A 669 1.08 42.02 -33.12
CA GLY A 669 1.61 43.27 -33.65
C GLY A 669 0.68 44.46 -33.41
N VAL A 670 1.23 45.61 -33.07
CA VAL A 670 0.48 46.87 -32.89
C VAL A 670 1.02 47.99 -33.78
N SER A 671 0.21 49.02 -33.99
CA SER A 671 0.58 50.18 -34.83
C SER A 671 1.74 50.99 -34.24
N ASN A 672 2.53 51.65 -35.10
CA ASN A 672 3.65 52.50 -34.68
C ASN A 672 3.26 53.65 -33.73
N ASP A 673 2.01 54.12 -33.77
CA ASP A 673 1.47 55.11 -32.82
C ASP A 673 1.30 54.55 -31.38
N ALA A 674 1.45 53.24 -31.20
CA ALA A 674 1.43 52.52 -29.92
C ALA A 674 2.78 51.85 -29.60
N ALA A 675 3.87 52.30 -30.24
CA ALA A 675 5.21 51.76 -30.03
C ALA A 675 5.79 52.17 -28.64
N PRO A 676 6.41 51.24 -27.89
CA PRO A 676 6.96 51.54 -26.57
C PRO A 676 8.23 52.40 -26.67
N GLY A 677 8.18 53.63 -26.18
CA GLY A 677 9.29 54.57 -26.34
C GLY A 677 9.21 55.77 -25.42
N GLY A 678 10.27 55.99 -24.64
CA GLY A 678 10.41 57.14 -23.77
C GLY A 678 9.42 57.17 -22.60
N ASN A 679 8.99 55.99 -22.14
CA ASN A 679 8.10 55.82 -21.00
C ASN A 679 8.63 56.56 -19.76
N ALA A 680 7.73 57.03 -18.91
CA ALA A 680 8.05 57.57 -17.61
C ALA A 680 7.19 56.85 -16.58
N VAL A 681 7.83 56.29 -15.55
CA VAL A 681 7.13 55.79 -14.38
C VAL A 681 7.08 56.94 -13.38
N THR A 682 5.92 57.61 -13.35
CA THR A 682 5.76 58.96 -12.78
C THR A 682 5.50 58.98 -11.28
N GLY A 683 5.12 57.85 -10.72
CA GLY A 683 4.79 57.64 -9.32
C GLY A 683 4.80 56.15 -8.98
N VAL A 684 4.79 55.86 -7.69
CA VAL A 684 4.62 54.50 -7.16
C VAL A 684 3.80 54.56 -5.87
N GLN A 685 2.88 53.62 -5.74
CA GLN A 685 2.01 53.45 -4.58
C GLN A 685 2.22 52.04 -4.05
N VAL A 686 2.34 51.89 -2.73
CA VAL A 686 2.48 50.57 -2.09
C VAL A 686 1.32 50.38 -1.13
N ALA A 687 0.54 49.34 -1.35
CA ALA A 687 -0.63 48.99 -0.55
C ALA A 687 -0.55 47.53 -0.10
N SER A 688 -0.94 47.25 1.14
CA SER A 688 -0.88 45.90 1.71
C SER A 688 -2.17 45.56 2.46
N ASN A 689 -2.55 44.29 2.43
CA ASN A 689 -3.52 43.70 3.35
C ASN A 689 -2.84 42.54 4.11
N SER A 690 -3.58 41.58 4.66
CA SER A 690 -3.00 40.41 5.32
C SER A 690 -2.21 39.52 4.36
N GLN A 691 -2.80 39.15 3.22
CA GLN A 691 -2.23 38.16 2.28
C GLN A 691 -1.24 38.75 1.27
N PHE A 692 -1.40 40.02 0.86
CA PHE A 692 -0.66 40.59 -0.27
C PHE A 692 -0.07 41.97 0.00
N THR A 693 0.98 42.29 -0.76
CA THR A 693 1.49 43.64 -0.98
C THR A 693 1.51 43.95 -2.47
N ASP A 694 0.74 44.96 -2.88
CA ASP A 694 0.70 45.49 -4.24
C ASP A 694 1.63 46.71 -4.34
N VAL A 695 2.65 46.62 -5.20
CA VAL A 695 3.48 47.75 -5.63
C VAL A 695 2.97 48.20 -7.00
N VAL A 696 2.28 49.34 -7.03
CA VAL A 696 1.58 49.89 -8.20
C VAL A 696 2.40 51.04 -8.78
N PHE A 697 2.80 50.92 -10.04
CA PHE A 697 3.61 51.90 -10.75
C PHE A 697 2.79 52.72 -11.75
N ASP A 698 2.87 54.05 -11.65
CA ASP A 698 2.18 54.99 -12.54
C ASP A 698 2.93 55.13 -13.88
N THR A 699 2.87 54.07 -14.67
CA THR A 699 3.51 53.91 -15.98
C THR A 699 2.78 54.67 -17.09
N ALA A 700 3.46 55.59 -17.77
CA ALA A 700 2.89 56.34 -18.90
C ALA A 700 2.58 55.45 -20.14
N GLN A 701 3.24 54.30 -20.27
CA GLN A 701 3.03 53.29 -21.30
C GLN A 701 3.16 51.90 -20.67
N GLN A 702 2.41 50.93 -21.19
CA GLN A 702 2.43 49.54 -20.73
C GLN A 702 3.69 48.81 -21.22
N VAL A 703 4.89 49.17 -20.77
CA VAL A 703 6.15 48.58 -21.24
C VAL A 703 6.42 47.17 -20.69
N SER A 704 7.27 46.40 -21.36
CA SER A 704 7.90 45.21 -20.77
C SER A 704 8.94 45.59 -19.69
N TYR A 705 9.37 44.61 -18.90
CA TYR A 705 10.42 44.76 -17.88
C TYR A 705 11.30 43.51 -17.84
N SER A 706 12.40 43.56 -17.08
CA SER A 706 13.02 42.37 -16.49
C SER A 706 12.99 42.47 -14.96
N ALA A 707 12.90 41.34 -14.27
CA ALA A 707 12.81 41.28 -12.82
C ALA A 707 13.82 40.27 -12.26
N LYS A 708 14.37 40.52 -11.06
CA LYS A 708 15.31 39.60 -10.39
C LYS A 708 15.23 39.68 -8.88
N TYR A 709 15.16 38.52 -8.24
CA TYR A 709 15.32 38.31 -6.79
C TYR A 709 16.80 38.06 -6.45
N THR A 710 17.25 38.50 -5.27
CA THR A 710 18.65 38.35 -4.80
C THR A 710 18.76 37.94 -3.33
N GLY A 711 17.78 37.23 -2.78
CA GLY A 711 17.72 36.87 -1.36
C GLY A 711 17.28 38.04 -0.45
N SER A 712 17.86 39.22 -0.63
CA SER A 712 17.61 40.42 0.20
C SER A 712 16.79 41.52 -0.49
N ALA A 713 16.61 41.43 -1.81
CA ALA A 713 15.91 42.44 -2.60
C ALA A 713 15.23 41.84 -3.84
N PHE A 714 14.31 42.62 -4.41
CA PHE A 714 13.65 42.37 -5.69
C PHE A 714 13.84 43.60 -6.59
N THR A 715 14.48 43.44 -7.74
CA THR A 715 14.77 44.54 -8.68
C THR A 715 13.97 44.41 -9.96
N ILE A 716 13.43 45.53 -10.44
CA ILE A 716 12.68 45.67 -11.69
C ILE A 716 13.43 46.65 -12.59
N ASP A 717 13.72 46.26 -13.83
CA ASP A 717 14.28 47.12 -14.89
C ASP A 717 13.19 47.35 -15.94
N PHE A 718 12.66 48.58 -16.02
CA PHE A 718 11.58 48.93 -16.94
C PHE A 718 12.16 49.24 -18.32
N ASN A 719 11.78 48.47 -19.34
CA ASN A 719 12.25 48.70 -20.70
C ASN A 719 11.68 50.02 -21.26
N TYR A 720 12.33 50.56 -22.30
CA TYR A 720 11.90 51.77 -23.02
C TYR A 720 11.66 53.04 -22.16
N THR A 721 12.21 53.06 -20.94
CA THR A 721 11.90 54.04 -19.90
C THR A 721 13.02 55.09 -19.76
N ASN A 722 12.63 56.35 -19.54
CA ASN A 722 13.53 57.50 -19.36
C ASN A 722 13.75 57.85 -17.88
N SER A 723 12.77 57.55 -17.01
CA SER A 723 12.78 57.89 -15.59
C SER A 723 11.85 56.98 -14.79
N VAL A 724 12.31 56.57 -13.60
CA VAL A 724 11.54 55.91 -12.55
C VAL A 724 11.24 56.89 -11.40
N PRO A 725 10.35 56.55 -10.43
CA PRO A 725 10.03 57.41 -9.29
C PRO A 725 11.26 57.68 -8.39
N GLN A 726 11.17 58.68 -7.52
CA GLN A 726 12.22 58.91 -6.52
C GLN A 726 12.22 57.82 -5.45
N SER A 727 13.39 57.53 -4.88
CA SER A 727 13.54 56.58 -3.77
C SER A 727 12.72 57.00 -2.55
N GLN A 728 12.09 56.04 -1.88
CA GLN A 728 11.26 56.25 -0.69
C GLN A 728 11.41 55.11 0.33
N THR A 729 11.42 55.45 1.61
CA THR A 729 11.27 54.48 2.71
C THR A 729 9.84 53.94 2.73
N LEU A 730 9.66 52.66 3.06
CA LEU A 730 8.35 52.00 3.11
C LEU A 730 7.96 51.66 4.56
N ASP A 731 7.98 52.67 5.43
CA ASP A 731 7.67 52.53 6.86
C ASP A 731 6.35 51.78 7.09
N LYS A 732 6.42 50.66 7.84
CA LYS A 732 5.29 49.77 8.19
C LYS A 732 4.71 48.93 7.04
N ASN A 733 5.38 48.81 5.89
CA ASN A 733 5.05 47.76 4.93
C ASN A 733 5.50 46.38 5.46
N PRO A 734 4.73 45.28 5.27
CA PRO A 734 5.09 43.96 5.81
C PRO A 734 6.20 43.24 5.02
N MET A 735 6.42 43.61 3.75
CA MET A 735 7.37 42.97 2.83
C MET A 735 8.70 43.73 2.71
N PHE A 736 8.62 45.03 2.44
CA PHE A 736 9.74 45.84 1.95
C PHE A 736 10.06 47.00 2.88
N SER A 737 11.35 47.22 3.14
CA SER A 737 11.86 48.33 3.97
C SER A 737 12.03 49.63 3.18
N SER A 738 12.37 49.53 1.89
CA SER A 738 12.53 50.70 1.03
C SER A 738 12.37 50.35 -0.46
N LEU A 739 12.12 51.41 -1.24
CA LEU A 739 12.13 51.41 -2.70
C LEU A 739 13.22 52.40 -3.16
N THR A 740 14.20 51.93 -3.92
CA THR A 740 15.33 52.74 -4.39
C THR A 740 15.38 52.81 -5.91
N ALA A 741 15.55 54.02 -6.45
CA ALA A 741 15.85 54.26 -7.87
C ALA A 741 17.33 53.93 -8.15
N SER A 742 17.60 52.68 -8.52
CA SER A 742 18.94 52.15 -8.78
C SER A 742 19.52 52.59 -10.14
N SER A 743 18.68 53.08 -11.06
CA SER A 743 19.07 53.81 -12.28
C SER A 743 17.87 54.64 -12.78
N ASN A 744 17.98 55.28 -13.95
CA ASN A 744 16.83 55.90 -14.64
C ASN A 744 15.75 54.89 -15.08
N THR A 745 16.07 53.59 -15.11
CA THR A 745 15.18 52.49 -15.54
C THR A 745 14.93 51.47 -14.43
N LYS A 746 15.73 51.46 -13.35
CA LYS A 746 15.72 50.41 -12.32
C LYS A 746 15.13 50.88 -11.00
N VAL A 747 14.19 50.09 -10.49
CA VAL A 747 13.70 50.17 -9.11
C VAL A 747 14.12 48.92 -8.37
N THR A 748 14.74 49.07 -7.20
CA THR A 748 15.06 47.97 -6.28
C THR A 748 14.20 48.11 -5.02
N LEU A 749 13.40 47.09 -4.74
CA LEU A 749 12.65 46.91 -3.51
C LEU A 749 13.52 46.10 -2.54
N THR A 750 13.95 46.71 -1.43
CA THR A 750 14.71 45.99 -0.38
C THR A 750 13.71 45.34 0.57
N LEU A 751 13.90 44.06 0.90
CA LEU A 751 13.02 43.36 1.86
C LEU A 751 13.21 43.93 3.29
N ASN A 752 12.26 43.63 4.18
CA ASN A 752 12.41 43.88 5.62
C ASN A 752 13.45 42.94 6.26
N SER A 753 13.62 41.74 5.72
CA SER A 753 14.67 40.78 6.10
C SER A 753 15.00 39.89 4.90
N SER A 754 16.24 39.41 4.82
CA SER A 754 16.65 38.42 3.81
C SER A 754 15.77 37.17 3.87
N GLY A 755 15.50 36.55 2.72
CA GLY A 755 14.72 35.32 2.59
C GLY A 755 13.19 35.49 2.62
N ARG A 756 12.66 36.65 3.05
CA ARG A 756 11.20 36.90 3.18
C ARG A 756 10.49 37.09 1.83
N PHE A 757 10.37 36.01 1.05
CA PHE A 757 9.75 36.04 -0.28
C PHE A 757 8.94 34.76 -0.57
N LEU A 758 7.64 34.91 -0.88
CA LEU A 758 6.69 33.82 -1.13
C LEU A 758 6.14 33.81 -2.57
N GLY A 759 6.87 34.38 -3.53
CA GLY A 759 6.42 34.53 -4.91
C GLY A 759 5.63 35.83 -5.19
N TYR A 760 5.33 36.07 -6.47
CA TYR A 760 4.66 37.27 -6.97
C TYR A 760 3.99 37.08 -8.34
N ARG A 761 3.14 38.03 -8.73
CA ARG A 761 2.72 38.25 -10.13
C ARG A 761 2.76 39.71 -10.52
N ALA A 762 3.07 39.99 -11.79
CA ALA A 762 2.81 41.29 -12.39
C ALA A 762 1.49 41.28 -13.17
N PHE A 763 0.76 42.40 -13.23
CA PHE A 763 -0.38 42.60 -14.13
C PHE A 763 -0.63 44.10 -14.36
N TYR A 764 -1.27 44.44 -15.47
CA TYR A 764 -1.82 45.78 -15.68
C TYR A 764 -3.24 45.86 -15.13
N ASN A 765 -3.55 46.89 -14.34
CA ASN A 765 -4.91 47.11 -13.83
C ASN A 765 -5.79 47.91 -14.82
N ASP A 766 -7.07 48.11 -14.49
CA ASP A 766 -8.04 48.83 -15.33
C ASP A 766 -7.64 50.29 -15.68
N ASN A 767 -6.76 50.90 -14.88
CA ASN A 767 -6.21 52.24 -15.13
C ASN A 767 -4.97 52.22 -16.05
N GLY A 768 -4.47 51.05 -16.43
CA GLY A 768 -3.22 50.87 -17.17
C GLY A 768 -1.94 50.99 -16.34
N GLN A 769 -2.04 50.98 -15.00
CA GLN A 769 -0.88 50.99 -14.09
C GLN A 769 -0.29 49.57 -13.98
N LEU A 770 1.03 49.44 -13.92
CA LEU A 770 1.69 48.14 -13.71
C LEU A 770 1.72 47.80 -12.21
N VAL A 771 1.06 46.72 -11.82
CA VAL A 771 1.00 46.20 -10.45
C VAL A 771 1.92 45.00 -10.32
N PHE A 772 2.83 45.01 -9.35
CA PHE A 772 3.49 43.81 -8.84
C PHE A 772 2.83 43.42 -7.51
N ARG A 773 2.10 42.30 -7.50
CA ARG A 773 1.50 41.70 -6.31
C ARG A 773 2.43 40.65 -5.75
N PHE A 774 2.87 40.83 -4.51
CA PHE A 774 3.69 39.88 -3.76
C PHE A 774 2.87 39.21 -2.65
N ASN A 775 3.18 37.96 -2.35
CA ASN A 775 2.61 37.23 -1.22
C ASN A 775 3.30 37.66 0.09
N ASN A 776 2.52 38.13 1.06
CA ASN A 776 3.03 38.43 2.40
C ASN A 776 3.27 37.11 3.17
N PRO A 777 4.33 37.02 4.00
CA PRO A 777 4.48 35.96 4.99
C PRO A 777 3.34 35.94 6.00
N PRO A 778 2.61 34.81 6.18
CA PRO A 778 1.57 34.68 7.20
C PRO A 778 2.14 34.56 8.62
N GLY A 779 3.37 34.06 8.76
CA GLY A 779 4.07 33.91 10.04
C GLY A 779 3.82 32.60 10.78
N SER A 780 3.03 31.69 10.20
CA SER A 780 2.85 30.29 10.55
C SER A 780 2.09 29.58 9.43
N ALA A 781 1.85 28.27 9.55
CA ALA A 781 0.82 27.59 8.74
C ALA A 781 -0.58 28.20 8.96
N SER A 782 -0.90 28.63 10.19
CA SER A 782 -2.20 29.24 10.50
C SER A 782 -2.52 30.44 9.59
N GLY A 783 -3.65 30.36 8.88
CA GLY A 783 -4.11 31.36 7.92
C GLY A 783 -3.34 31.42 6.59
N ALA A 784 -2.38 30.52 6.35
CA ALA A 784 -1.70 30.38 5.07
C ALA A 784 -2.57 29.62 4.05
N THR A 785 -2.51 29.99 2.77
CA THR A 785 -3.11 29.20 1.68
C THR A 785 -2.06 28.22 1.14
N ILE A 786 -2.27 26.92 1.36
CA ILE A 786 -1.35 25.86 0.93
C ILE A 786 -2.09 24.91 -0.01
N VAL A 787 -1.45 24.53 -1.12
CA VAL A 787 -1.95 23.48 -2.03
C VAL A 787 -1.16 22.21 -1.79
N VAL A 788 -1.87 21.09 -1.65
CA VAL A 788 -1.30 19.75 -1.63
C VAL A 788 -1.72 19.05 -2.92
N ASP A 789 -0.74 18.59 -3.68
CA ASP A 789 -0.89 18.05 -5.04
C ASP A 789 -0.36 16.61 -5.05
N PRO A 790 -1.23 15.59 -4.85
CA PRO A 790 -0.83 14.19 -4.93
C PRO A 790 -0.35 13.88 -6.35
N GLY A 791 0.79 13.21 -6.49
CA GLY A 791 1.32 12.79 -7.78
C GLY A 791 0.31 11.95 -8.55
N HIS A 792 0.38 12.00 -9.88
CA HIS A 792 -0.33 11.04 -10.74
C HIS A 792 -1.86 11.00 -10.48
N GLY A 793 -2.53 9.86 -10.64
CA GLY A 793 -3.97 9.67 -10.39
C GLY A 793 -4.82 9.49 -11.66
N GLY A 794 -5.78 8.55 -11.57
CA GLY A 794 -6.66 8.14 -12.67
C GLY A 794 -5.97 7.26 -13.71
N ASP A 795 -6.12 7.57 -15.00
CA ASP A 795 -5.49 6.87 -16.14
C ASP A 795 -3.93 6.91 -16.12
N ASP A 796 -3.34 7.65 -15.19
CA ASP A 796 -1.91 7.87 -15.02
C ASP A 796 -1.52 7.44 -13.61
N VAL A 797 -1.10 6.19 -13.43
CA VAL A 797 -0.83 5.58 -12.10
C VAL A 797 0.56 5.91 -11.54
N GLY A 798 1.39 6.64 -12.30
CA GLY A 798 2.79 6.90 -11.97
C GLY A 798 3.68 5.67 -12.06
N ALA A 799 4.70 5.61 -11.21
CA ALA A 799 5.59 4.47 -11.09
C ALA A 799 4.88 3.26 -10.46
N LEU A 800 5.33 2.06 -10.85
CA LEU A 800 4.79 0.79 -10.37
C LEU A 800 5.64 0.24 -9.22
N GLY A 801 4.99 -0.11 -8.12
CA GLY A 801 5.59 -0.87 -7.02
C GLY A 801 5.63 -2.38 -7.26
N PHE A 802 5.83 -3.15 -6.20
CA PHE A 802 5.87 -4.61 -6.26
C PHE A 802 4.49 -5.27 -6.24
N LEU A 803 3.48 -4.60 -5.66
CA LEU A 803 2.08 -5.05 -5.64
C LEU A 803 1.23 -4.28 -6.66
N PRO A 804 0.37 -4.96 -7.46
CA PRO A 804 -0.49 -4.28 -8.46
C PRO A 804 -1.49 -3.28 -7.86
N ALA A 805 -1.85 -3.43 -6.58
CA ALA A 805 -2.83 -2.59 -5.89
C ALA A 805 -2.27 -1.23 -5.47
N TYR A 806 -0.94 -1.10 -5.30
CA TYR A 806 -0.29 0.09 -4.76
C TYR A 806 0.81 0.62 -5.71
N PRO A 807 0.43 1.21 -6.86
CA PRO A 807 1.28 2.10 -7.63
C PRO A 807 1.42 3.48 -6.94
N GLU A 808 2.24 4.36 -7.52
CA GLU A 808 2.51 5.70 -6.99
C GLU A 808 1.24 6.53 -6.73
N SER A 809 0.21 6.43 -7.59
CA SER A 809 -1.03 7.21 -7.44
C SER A 809 -1.82 6.93 -6.16
N GLU A 810 -1.69 5.73 -5.58
CA GLU A 810 -2.43 5.39 -4.36
C GLU A 810 -1.66 5.86 -3.13
N ILE A 811 -0.37 5.50 -3.06
CA ILE A 811 0.55 5.88 -1.97
C ILE A 811 0.65 7.41 -1.84
N THR A 812 0.77 8.13 -2.97
CA THR A 812 0.82 9.60 -2.93
C THR A 812 -0.52 10.24 -2.59
N TRP A 813 -1.65 9.59 -2.87
CA TRP A 813 -2.99 10.03 -2.46
C TRP A 813 -3.23 9.85 -0.96
N GLU A 814 -2.80 8.73 -0.37
CA GLU A 814 -2.88 8.47 1.07
C GLU A 814 -2.01 9.45 1.87
N ILE A 815 -0.74 9.59 1.49
CA ILE A 815 0.17 10.57 2.10
C ILE A 815 -0.35 12.01 1.92
N ALA A 816 -0.88 12.38 0.74
CA ALA A 816 -1.38 13.73 0.51
C ALA A 816 -2.64 14.08 1.32
N GLN A 817 -3.48 13.10 1.68
CA GLN A 817 -4.59 13.32 2.62
C GLN A 817 -4.04 13.60 4.02
N LYS A 818 -3.15 12.75 4.55
CA LYS A 818 -2.50 12.97 5.86
C LYS A 818 -1.77 14.32 5.93
N VAL A 819 -1.03 14.69 4.87
CA VAL A 819 -0.37 16.02 4.74
C VAL A 819 -1.38 17.18 4.76
N ALA A 820 -2.59 16.98 4.23
CA ALA A 820 -3.64 18.00 4.28
C ALA A 820 -4.21 18.12 5.69
N ASP A 821 -4.57 17.01 6.34
CA ASP A 821 -5.12 16.96 7.70
C ASP A 821 -4.17 17.66 8.71
N GLU A 822 -2.89 17.27 8.72
CA GLU A 822 -1.84 17.87 9.56
C GLU A 822 -1.66 19.39 9.33
N LEU A 823 -1.88 19.88 8.10
CA LEU A 823 -1.80 21.30 7.79
C LEU A 823 -3.07 22.06 8.21
N GLU A 824 -4.25 21.43 8.15
CA GLU A 824 -5.52 22.00 8.62
C GLU A 824 -5.58 22.09 10.16
N ASP A 825 -5.07 21.08 10.90
CA ASP A 825 -4.93 21.15 12.37
C ASP A 825 -3.91 22.24 12.80
N LEU A 826 -2.86 22.48 12.00
CA LEU A 826 -1.98 23.66 12.15
C LEU A 826 -2.62 24.98 11.70
N GLY A 827 -3.91 24.96 11.32
CA GLY A 827 -4.77 26.11 11.01
C GLY A 827 -4.62 26.68 9.60
N ALA A 828 -3.99 25.96 8.67
CA ALA A 828 -3.88 26.40 7.28
C ALA A 828 -5.22 26.32 6.54
N ASN A 829 -5.36 27.14 5.48
CA ASN A 829 -6.40 26.96 4.48
C ASN A 829 -5.82 26.05 3.38
N VAL A 830 -6.00 24.75 3.52
CA VAL A 830 -5.47 23.76 2.57
C VAL A 830 -6.38 23.64 1.35
N ILE A 831 -5.78 23.28 0.21
CA ILE A 831 -6.48 22.80 -0.98
C ILE A 831 -5.77 21.51 -1.41
N LEU A 832 -6.32 20.37 -1.01
CA LEU A 832 -5.97 19.07 -1.57
C LEU A 832 -6.56 18.97 -2.99
N LEU A 833 -5.73 18.68 -3.99
CA LEU A 833 -6.20 18.43 -5.35
C LEU A 833 -6.67 16.98 -5.48
N ASN A 834 -7.97 16.77 -5.76
CA ASN A 834 -8.52 15.44 -5.95
C ASN A 834 -8.06 14.84 -7.29
N THR A 835 -7.06 13.96 -7.24
CA THR A 835 -6.49 13.24 -8.38
C THR A 835 -7.05 11.84 -8.58
N GLN A 836 -7.81 11.30 -7.62
CA GLN A 836 -8.48 10.01 -7.71
C GLN A 836 -9.73 10.08 -8.60
N LEU A 837 -9.48 10.12 -9.91
CA LEU A 837 -10.49 10.24 -10.96
C LEU A 837 -10.85 8.86 -11.52
N SER A 838 -12.15 8.54 -11.56
CA SER A 838 -12.65 7.26 -12.09
C SER A 838 -12.44 7.03 -13.60
N SER A 839 -11.88 8.02 -14.32
CA SER A 839 -11.47 7.95 -15.73
C SER A 839 -10.79 9.26 -16.13
N GLY A 840 -9.78 9.22 -16.99
CA GLY A 840 -8.96 10.39 -17.35
C GLY A 840 -7.91 10.68 -16.29
N LYS A 841 -7.22 11.83 -16.39
CA LYS A 841 -6.19 12.22 -15.42
C LYS A 841 -6.19 13.72 -15.14
N TYR A 842 -5.72 14.12 -13.96
CA TYR A 842 -5.56 15.54 -13.62
C TYR A 842 -4.39 16.13 -14.41
N VAL A 843 -4.71 16.89 -15.46
CA VAL A 843 -3.76 17.45 -16.40
C VAL A 843 -2.83 18.46 -15.71
N ILE A 844 -1.53 18.36 -15.96
CA ILE A 844 -0.49 19.08 -15.22
C ILE A 844 -0.59 20.63 -15.36
N GLN A 845 -1.18 21.12 -16.45
CA GLN A 845 -1.53 22.53 -16.62
C GLN A 845 -2.60 23.01 -15.62
N ASP A 846 -3.59 22.16 -15.33
CA ASP A 846 -4.76 22.52 -14.54
C ASP A 846 -4.42 22.54 -13.04
N ARG A 847 -3.59 21.60 -12.55
CA ARG A 847 -3.10 21.58 -11.15
C ARG A 847 -2.50 22.93 -10.72
N VAL A 848 -1.61 23.47 -11.57
CA VAL A 848 -0.99 24.78 -11.35
C VAL A 848 -2.00 25.91 -11.56
N ALA A 849 -2.94 25.79 -12.50
CA ALA A 849 -3.98 26.79 -12.73
C ALA A 849 -4.92 26.96 -11.52
N ASP A 850 -5.35 25.86 -10.90
CA ASP A 850 -6.20 25.88 -9.70
C ASP A 850 -5.46 26.48 -8.50
N ALA A 851 -4.20 26.09 -8.25
CA ALA A 851 -3.38 26.70 -7.20
C ALA A 851 -3.28 28.24 -7.34
N LYS A 852 -3.15 28.72 -8.57
CA LYS A 852 -3.16 30.17 -8.88
C LYS A 852 -4.53 30.81 -8.69
N ALA A 853 -5.61 30.11 -9.03
CA ALA A 853 -6.97 30.58 -8.81
C ALA A 853 -7.30 30.71 -7.32
N LYS A 854 -6.76 29.82 -6.48
CA LYS A 854 -6.84 29.90 -5.00
C LYS A 854 -5.89 30.97 -4.41
N ASN A 855 -4.88 31.40 -5.16
CA ASN A 855 -3.77 32.27 -4.71
C ASN A 855 -2.94 31.60 -3.61
N ALA A 856 -2.49 30.36 -3.85
CA ALA A 856 -1.59 29.63 -2.96
C ALA A 856 -0.30 30.42 -2.65
N GLN A 857 0.18 30.28 -1.42
CA GLN A 857 1.47 30.81 -0.97
C GLN A 857 2.55 29.71 -1.00
N VAL A 858 2.15 28.46 -0.75
CA VAL A 858 2.98 27.25 -0.84
C VAL A 858 2.24 26.19 -1.68
N TYR A 859 2.99 25.44 -2.48
CA TYR A 859 2.50 24.32 -3.28
C TYR A 859 3.41 23.12 -3.02
N LEU A 860 2.83 22.04 -2.48
CA LEU A 860 3.50 20.80 -2.10
C LEU A 860 3.05 19.69 -3.05
N SER A 861 3.87 19.35 -4.04
CA SER A 861 3.64 18.18 -4.90
C SER A 861 4.23 16.95 -4.22
N ILE A 862 3.46 15.87 -4.04
CA ILE A 862 3.86 14.67 -3.29
C ILE A 862 4.04 13.50 -4.26
N HIS A 863 5.23 12.93 -4.31
CA HIS A 863 5.65 11.91 -5.28
C HIS A 863 6.48 10.80 -4.62
N CYS A 864 6.54 9.63 -5.27
CA CYS A 864 7.41 8.54 -4.84
C CYS A 864 8.33 8.11 -5.99
N ASN A 865 9.63 8.09 -5.71
CA ASN A 865 10.70 7.97 -6.68
C ASN A 865 10.77 6.54 -7.26
N SER A 866 11.41 6.37 -8.42
CA SER A 866 11.49 5.07 -9.09
C SER A 866 12.69 4.98 -10.02
N SER A 867 13.61 4.07 -9.72
CA SER A 867 14.85 3.80 -10.45
C SER A 867 14.93 2.31 -10.85
N PRO A 868 14.18 1.83 -11.87
CA PRO A 868 14.10 0.39 -12.18
C PRO A 868 15.41 -0.24 -12.65
N SER A 869 16.41 0.53 -13.12
CA SER A 869 17.74 -0.01 -13.42
C SER A 869 18.65 -0.14 -12.19
N ASN A 870 18.30 0.51 -11.07
CA ASN A 870 19.03 0.47 -9.81
C ASN A 870 18.06 0.48 -8.62
N SER A 871 17.61 -0.70 -8.20
CA SER A 871 16.76 -0.91 -7.01
C SER A 871 17.47 -0.65 -5.68
N SER A 872 18.79 -0.42 -5.68
CA SER A 872 19.52 0.06 -4.48
C SER A 872 19.44 1.58 -4.28
N ALA A 873 18.74 2.30 -5.16
CA ALA A 873 18.40 3.71 -4.92
C ALA A 873 17.38 3.81 -3.77
N VAL A 874 17.69 4.64 -2.78
CA VAL A 874 16.91 4.90 -1.56
C VAL A 874 17.00 6.38 -1.17
N GLY A 875 16.08 6.82 -0.31
CA GLY A 875 16.10 8.11 0.37
C GLY A 875 15.22 9.20 -0.23
N THR A 876 14.99 10.26 0.55
CA THR A 876 14.16 11.41 0.16
C THR A 876 14.96 12.44 -0.65
N GLU A 877 14.37 12.97 -1.73
CA GLU A 877 14.82 14.21 -2.39
C GLU A 877 13.65 15.20 -2.55
N VAL A 878 13.93 16.50 -2.57
CA VAL A 878 12.89 17.52 -2.80
C VAL A 878 13.35 18.53 -3.83
N TYR A 879 12.58 18.69 -4.90
CA TYR A 879 12.89 19.53 -6.04
C TYR A 879 12.29 20.93 -5.93
N TYR A 880 13.07 21.93 -6.32
CA TYR A 880 12.65 23.33 -6.48
C TYR A 880 13.06 23.87 -7.86
N PHE A 881 12.27 24.80 -8.41
CA PHE A 881 12.68 25.60 -9.56
C PHE A 881 13.15 27.00 -9.12
N ASN A 882 12.29 27.71 -8.39
CA ASN A 882 12.58 29.07 -7.93
C ASN A 882 13.57 29.10 -6.75
N ASP A 883 14.58 29.98 -6.78
CA ASP A 883 15.62 30.09 -5.72
C ASP A 883 15.04 30.31 -4.30
N TYR A 884 13.90 30.98 -4.17
CA TYR A 884 13.24 31.19 -2.87
C TYR A 884 12.53 29.93 -2.34
N SER A 885 12.20 28.95 -3.19
CA SER A 885 11.73 27.63 -2.75
C SER A 885 12.84 26.73 -2.21
N LYS A 886 14.11 27.04 -2.50
CA LYS A 886 15.26 26.19 -2.13
C LYS A 886 15.29 25.84 -0.64
N ASN A 887 15.07 26.84 0.23
CA ASN A 887 15.16 26.63 1.68
C ASN A 887 14.09 25.65 2.17
N LEU A 888 12.84 25.77 1.68
CA LEU A 888 11.78 24.82 1.99
C LEU A 888 12.14 23.41 1.47
N ALA A 889 12.63 23.30 0.23
CA ALA A 889 13.02 22.02 -0.34
C ALA A 889 14.17 21.33 0.44
N THR A 890 15.23 22.06 0.78
CA THR A 890 16.35 21.50 1.56
C THR A 890 15.90 21.12 2.99
N SER A 891 15.04 21.91 3.63
CA SER A 891 14.49 21.57 4.95
C SER A 891 13.59 20.33 4.89
N LEU A 892 12.64 20.26 3.95
CA LEU A 892 11.74 19.12 3.77
C LEU A 892 12.53 17.82 3.51
N SER A 893 13.47 17.86 2.56
CA SER A 893 14.31 16.70 2.23
C SER A 893 15.05 16.16 3.46
N SER A 894 15.52 17.06 4.32
CA SER A 894 16.18 16.70 5.57
C SER A 894 15.21 16.14 6.61
N SER A 895 14.18 16.90 6.98
CA SER A 895 13.25 16.51 8.06
C SER A 895 12.43 15.27 7.74
N ILE A 896 12.06 15.05 6.47
CA ILE A 896 11.42 13.79 6.03
C ILE A 896 12.42 12.64 6.18
N SER A 897 13.63 12.73 5.59
CA SER A 897 14.60 11.64 5.69
C SER A 897 15.04 11.32 7.13
N SER A 898 15.08 12.31 8.03
CA SER A 898 15.27 12.12 9.47
C SER A 898 14.11 11.34 10.10
N ALA A 899 12.85 11.76 9.88
CA ALA A 899 11.68 11.10 10.44
C ALA A 899 11.54 9.63 9.98
N LEU A 900 11.85 9.36 8.71
CA LEU A 900 11.75 8.03 8.11
C LEU A 900 12.96 7.11 8.37
N ASN A 901 14.04 7.66 8.96
CA ASN A 901 15.37 7.08 9.04
C ASN A 901 15.86 6.54 7.68
N THR A 902 15.93 7.45 6.68
CA THR A 902 16.37 7.16 5.31
C THR A 902 17.49 8.12 4.86
N THR A 903 17.99 7.97 3.64
CA THR A 903 19.08 8.81 3.12
C THR A 903 18.58 10.20 2.72
N ASN A 904 19.13 11.25 3.34
CA ASN A 904 18.92 12.63 2.88
C ASN A 904 19.65 12.86 1.54
N ARG A 905 18.91 13.01 0.44
CA ARG A 905 19.46 13.30 -0.89
C ARG A 905 19.42 14.80 -1.22
N GLY A 906 18.92 15.61 -0.30
CA GLY A 906 18.98 17.07 -0.32
C GLY A 906 17.89 17.76 -1.15
N GLY A 907 17.91 19.09 -1.11
CA GLY A 907 17.07 19.94 -1.95
C GLY A 907 17.73 20.16 -3.30
N LYS A 908 17.08 19.72 -4.39
CA LYS A 908 17.64 19.69 -5.76
C LYS A 908 16.97 20.69 -6.70
N PHE A 909 17.72 21.29 -7.62
CA PHE A 909 17.14 22.13 -8.67
C PHE A 909 16.50 21.26 -9.77
N GLY A 910 15.25 21.51 -10.12
CA GLY A 910 14.52 20.79 -11.16
C GLY A 910 13.59 21.69 -11.98
N ARG A 911 13.32 21.33 -13.24
CA ARG A 911 12.45 22.09 -14.16
C ARG A 911 11.02 21.56 -14.27
N TYR A 912 10.56 20.86 -13.23
CA TYR A 912 9.21 20.30 -13.12
C TYR A 912 8.15 21.40 -13.30
N TYR A 913 7.11 21.11 -14.10
CA TYR A 913 6.11 22.12 -14.45
C TYR A 913 5.36 22.66 -13.21
N VAL A 914 5.06 21.78 -12.25
CA VAL A 914 4.34 22.14 -11.01
C VAL A 914 5.10 23.12 -10.11
N THR A 915 6.44 23.12 -10.14
CA THR A 915 7.26 24.01 -9.29
C THR A 915 7.64 25.35 -9.96
N ARG A 916 7.32 25.53 -11.24
CA ARG A 916 7.85 26.62 -12.09
C ARG A 916 7.17 27.97 -11.91
N ASP A 917 5.89 28.03 -11.59
CA ASP A 917 5.14 29.30 -11.62
C ASP A 917 5.59 30.25 -10.49
N PRO A 918 5.95 31.52 -10.79
CA PRO A 918 6.57 32.41 -9.81
C PRO A 918 5.60 32.98 -8.76
N GLN A 919 4.31 32.61 -8.80
CA GLN A 919 3.29 33.11 -7.88
C GLN A 919 3.32 32.52 -6.47
N MET A 920 4.09 31.45 -6.23
CA MET A 920 4.03 30.67 -5.00
C MET A 920 5.34 29.93 -4.73
N VAL A 921 5.55 29.48 -3.50
CA VAL A 921 6.64 28.56 -3.15
C VAL A 921 6.27 27.15 -3.60
N GLY A 922 6.61 26.80 -4.84
CA GLY A 922 6.45 25.45 -5.37
C GLY A 922 7.64 24.55 -5.05
N VAL A 923 7.35 23.34 -4.54
CA VAL A 923 8.28 22.22 -4.35
C VAL A 923 7.63 20.90 -4.77
N LEU A 924 8.45 19.89 -5.10
CA LEU A 924 8.02 18.51 -5.36
C LEU A 924 8.84 17.56 -4.47
N CYS A 925 8.19 16.79 -3.62
CA CYS A 925 8.82 15.90 -2.65
C CYS A 925 8.78 14.45 -3.16
N GLU A 926 9.94 13.86 -3.38
CA GLU A 926 10.13 12.44 -3.66
C GLU A 926 10.41 11.72 -2.33
N VAL A 927 9.39 11.15 -1.69
CA VAL A 927 9.49 10.78 -0.25
C VAL A 927 10.27 9.48 0.00
N GLY A 928 10.30 8.55 -0.95
CA GLY A 928 11.10 7.32 -0.96
C GLY A 928 11.01 6.61 -2.32
N PHE A 929 11.71 5.48 -2.50
CA PHE A 929 11.79 4.75 -3.79
C PHE A 929 10.87 3.52 -3.87
N LEU A 930 9.85 3.54 -4.75
CA LEU A 930 8.97 2.39 -5.04
C LEU A 930 9.69 1.20 -5.68
N THR A 931 10.90 1.42 -6.21
CA THR A 931 11.75 0.38 -6.80
C THR A 931 12.72 -0.25 -5.80
N ASN A 932 12.68 0.15 -4.53
CA ASN A 932 13.44 -0.48 -3.46
C ASN A 932 12.48 -1.30 -2.59
N GLU A 933 12.78 -2.58 -2.39
CA GLU A 933 11.88 -3.54 -1.72
C GLU A 933 11.56 -3.10 -0.28
N LYS A 934 12.53 -2.52 0.44
CA LYS A 934 12.39 -2.06 1.83
C LYS A 934 11.70 -0.69 1.96
N GLU A 935 12.01 0.28 1.09
CA GLU A 935 11.28 1.56 1.10
C GLU A 935 9.85 1.41 0.57
N TYR A 936 9.60 0.48 -0.36
CA TYR A 936 8.23 0.18 -0.81
C TYR A 936 7.38 -0.38 0.34
N ASN A 937 7.86 -1.38 1.08
CA ASN A 937 7.12 -1.94 2.22
C ASN A 937 6.76 -0.85 3.25
N LYS A 938 7.74 0.01 3.58
CA LYS A 938 7.53 1.18 4.44
C LYS A 938 6.46 2.14 3.89
N LEU A 939 6.47 2.44 2.59
CA LEU A 939 5.51 3.37 1.96
C LEU A 939 4.05 2.86 1.96
N LEU A 940 3.80 1.58 2.26
CA LEU A 940 2.46 1.01 2.45
C LEU A 940 1.95 1.08 3.90
N SER A 941 2.78 1.48 4.87
CA SER A 941 2.41 1.56 6.29
C SER A 941 1.75 2.90 6.62
N ASP A 942 0.53 2.90 7.18
CA ASP A 942 -0.21 4.14 7.54
C ASP A 942 0.58 4.98 8.58
N SER A 943 1.33 4.36 9.50
CA SER A 943 2.20 5.08 10.46
C SER A 943 3.43 5.70 9.79
N TYR A 944 4.11 5.00 8.88
CA TYR A 944 5.21 5.60 8.10
C TYR A 944 4.71 6.75 7.20
N GLN A 945 3.54 6.59 6.58
CA GLN A 945 2.86 7.67 5.85
C GLN A 945 2.47 8.84 6.77
N GLN A 946 2.16 8.59 8.04
CA GLN A 946 1.88 9.62 9.05
C GLN A 946 3.14 10.42 9.40
N ASP A 947 4.28 9.75 9.63
CA ASP A 947 5.56 10.44 9.87
C ASP A 947 6.00 11.31 8.67
N VAL A 948 5.73 10.88 7.43
CA VAL A 948 5.89 11.74 6.23
C VAL A 948 5.05 13.01 6.36
N ALA A 949 3.79 12.89 6.77
CA ALA A 949 2.86 14.01 6.88
C ALA A 949 3.25 14.99 8.00
N GLU A 950 3.52 14.48 9.20
CA GLU A 950 4.02 15.26 10.34
C GLU A 950 5.30 16.03 9.96
N ALA A 951 6.27 15.37 9.30
CA ALA A 951 7.51 15.98 8.86
C ALA A 951 7.28 17.10 7.82
N ILE A 952 6.37 16.90 6.86
CA ILE A 952 6.05 17.91 5.83
C ILE A 952 5.32 19.12 6.44
N ALA A 953 4.31 18.88 7.28
CA ALA A 953 3.48 19.91 7.87
C ALA A 953 4.24 20.77 8.88
N SER A 954 4.95 20.13 9.81
CA SER A 954 5.80 20.80 10.81
C SER A 954 6.90 21.64 10.16
N THR A 955 7.57 21.12 9.12
CA THR A 955 8.62 21.83 8.37
C THR A 955 8.06 23.02 7.60
N THR A 956 6.91 22.85 6.94
CA THR A 956 6.22 23.93 6.23
C THR A 956 5.80 25.05 7.20
N ASN A 957 5.30 24.69 8.38
CA ASN A 957 5.00 25.64 9.46
C ASN A 957 6.27 26.35 9.98
N LYS A 958 7.38 25.63 10.21
CA LYS A 958 8.68 26.18 10.63
C LYS A 958 9.24 27.17 9.59
N PHE A 959 9.14 26.84 8.30
CA PHE A 959 9.46 27.75 7.19
C PHE A 959 8.61 29.03 7.23
N LEU A 960 7.28 28.90 7.33
CA LEU A 960 6.37 30.05 7.39
C LEU A 960 6.56 30.92 8.65
N LYS A 961 6.89 30.31 9.80
CA LYS A 961 7.29 31.01 11.04
C LYS A 961 8.57 31.83 10.86
N ASN A 962 9.60 31.24 10.28
CA ASN A 962 10.88 31.92 10.00
C ASN A 962 10.72 33.10 9.03
N LEU A 963 9.78 33.03 8.10
CA LEU A 963 9.42 34.15 7.21
C LEU A 963 8.60 35.25 7.91
N GLY A 964 7.99 34.99 9.07
CA GLY A 964 7.14 35.94 9.80
C GLY A 964 7.87 36.87 10.76
N GLY A 965 8.88 36.37 11.48
CA GLY A 965 9.51 37.03 12.63
C GLY A 965 10.08 38.44 12.36
N SER A 966 9.86 39.38 13.29
CA SER A 966 10.42 40.74 13.25
C SER A 966 10.35 41.45 14.61
N SER A 967 11.41 41.40 15.42
CA SER A 967 11.89 42.51 16.31
C SER A 967 13.00 42.18 17.34
N SER A 968 13.93 41.27 17.03
CA SER A 968 15.24 41.20 17.70
C SER A 968 16.34 40.85 16.68
N GLY A 969 17.59 41.27 16.94
CA GLY A 969 18.65 41.25 15.93
C GLY A 969 19.43 39.94 15.87
N GLY A 970 19.39 39.28 14.70
CA GLY A 970 20.25 38.15 14.31
C GLY A 970 20.26 38.05 12.79
N GLY A 971 21.40 38.33 12.14
CA GLY A 971 21.44 38.73 10.73
C GLY A 971 22.00 37.69 9.76
N PHE A 972 21.20 36.68 9.37
CA PHE A 972 21.62 35.70 8.35
C PHE A 972 21.95 36.39 7.00
N SER A 973 23.23 36.31 6.61
CA SER A 973 23.78 37.03 5.45
C SER A 973 24.33 36.06 4.41
N SER A 974 23.60 35.84 3.32
CA SER A 974 24.10 35.09 2.17
C SER A 974 25.08 35.93 1.35
N SER A 975 26.34 35.49 1.18
CA SER A 975 27.34 36.16 0.33
C SER A 975 27.96 35.25 -0.74
N GLY A 976 27.12 34.53 -1.48
CA GLY A 976 27.54 33.76 -2.66
C GLY A 976 27.74 34.65 -3.90
N ASN A 977 28.95 35.16 -4.11
CA ASN A 977 29.27 36.00 -5.28
C ASN A 977 29.67 35.15 -6.51
N TYR A 978 28.68 34.71 -7.29
CA TYR A 978 28.92 33.93 -8.52
C TYR A 978 29.50 34.80 -9.66
N GLY A 979 30.81 34.70 -9.86
CA GLY A 979 31.51 35.32 -10.99
C GLY A 979 31.22 34.65 -12.33
N SER A 980 30.90 35.46 -13.35
CA SER A 980 30.62 35.00 -14.71
C SER A 980 31.82 34.36 -15.39
N ASN A 981 31.56 33.31 -16.17
CA ASN A 981 32.56 32.54 -16.93
C ASN A 981 33.34 33.41 -17.94
N SER A 982 34.67 33.31 -17.95
CA SER A 982 35.53 33.86 -19.02
C SER A 982 36.80 33.02 -19.19
N ALA A 983 37.01 32.48 -20.38
CA ALA A 983 38.09 31.53 -20.63
C ALA A 983 39.45 32.20 -20.87
N SER A 984 40.51 31.60 -20.34
CA SER A 984 41.91 31.80 -20.77
C SER A 984 42.70 30.50 -20.56
N SER A 985 43.65 30.21 -21.46
CA SER A 985 44.39 28.94 -21.53
C SER A 985 45.70 28.94 -20.75
N GLY A 986 46.09 27.82 -20.11
CA GLY A 986 47.44 27.73 -19.50
C GLY A 986 47.88 26.45 -18.78
N GLY A 987 48.05 25.33 -19.51
CA GLY A 987 49.17 24.38 -19.34
C GLY A 987 49.57 23.73 -18.00
N ASN A 988 49.19 22.45 -17.86
CA ASN A 988 50.09 21.30 -17.58
C ASN A 988 50.62 21.00 -16.14
N SER A 989 50.87 19.70 -15.91
CA SER A 989 51.78 19.09 -14.89
C SER A 989 51.40 19.00 -13.39
N SER A 990 50.70 17.90 -13.06
CA SER A 990 51.15 16.79 -12.16
C SER A 990 51.75 17.03 -10.76
N SER A 991 51.46 16.06 -9.88
CA SER A 991 52.07 15.74 -8.56
C SER A 991 51.51 16.52 -7.36
N GLY A 992 51.50 15.87 -6.20
CA GLY A 992 50.84 16.36 -4.98
C GLY A 992 51.74 16.30 -3.75
N GLY A 993 51.19 16.71 -2.61
CA GLY A 993 51.84 16.73 -1.31
C GLY A 993 51.10 17.65 -0.35
N SER A 994 50.79 17.17 0.85
CA SER A 994 50.06 17.94 1.86
C SER A 994 50.93 19.03 2.49
N SER A 995 50.39 20.23 2.71
CA SER A 995 50.35 20.86 4.06
C SER A 995 49.75 22.29 4.08
N SER A 996 48.74 22.46 4.93
CA SER A 996 48.42 23.62 5.80
C SER A 996 48.36 25.07 5.28
N SER A 997 47.24 25.74 5.65
CA SER A 997 47.08 27.18 5.97
C SER A 997 47.28 28.23 4.87
N GLY A 998 46.42 29.24 4.72
CA GLY A 998 45.16 29.58 5.41
C GLY A 998 44.51 30.79 4.69
N SER A 999 43.36 31.34 5.10
CA SER A 999 42.46 30.99 6.20
C SER A 999 41.01 31.30 5.77
N GLY A 1000 40.05 30.46 6.18
CA GLY A 1000 38.65 30.89 6.29
C GLY A 1000 38.44 31.62 7.63
N SER A 1001 37.36 32.41 7.72
CA SER A 1001 36.65 32.68 8.98
C SER A 1001 35.31 31.96 8.89
N GLY A 1002 34.74 31.61 10.03
CA GLY A 1002 33.71 30.60 10.16
C GLY A 1002 34.24 29.42 10.98
N ILE A 1003 33.50 29.04 12.01
CA ILE A 1003 33.79 27.89 12.86
C ILE A 1003 33.13 26.68 12.21
N SER A 1004 33.86 25.58 12.03
CA SER A 1004 33.24 24.27 11.75
C SER A 1004 33.37 23.40 12.99
N LEU A 1005 32.22 22.98 13.51
CA LEU A 1005 32.08 21.93 14.50
C LEU A 1005 32.27 20.55 13.83
N ASP A 1006 32.43 19.50 14.63
CA ASP A 1006 32.53 18.10 14.20
C ASP A 1006 31.22 17.32 14.35
N GLU A 1007 30.41 17.65 15.35
CA GLU A 1007 29.07 17.09 15.60
C GLU A 1007 28.09 18.24 15.90
N ASP A 1008 26.96 18.33 15.18
CA ASP A 1008 25.91 19.35 15.36
C ASP A 1008 24.69 18.86 16.19
N GLU A 1009 24.63 17.57 16.48
CA GLU A 1009 23.74 16.94 17.47
C GLU A 1009 24.53 15.92 18.30
N LEU A 1010 24.25 15.81 19.61
CA LEU A 1010 25.01 14.97 20.55
C LEU A 1010 24.12 14.45 21.69
N THR A 1011 23.83 13.15 21.69
CA THR A 1011 23.10 12.49 22.79
C THR A 1011 24.07 11.98 23.87
N LEU A 1012 23.77 12.26 25.14
CA LEU A 1012 24.55 11.78 26.29
C LEU A 1012 23.66 11.33 27.45
N ALA A 1013 23.88 10.15 28.02
CA ALA A 1013 23.26 9.83 29.30
C ALA A 1013 23.81 10.71 30.44
N VAL A 1014 23.02 10.97 31.49
CA VAL A 1014 23.42 11.77 32.66
C VAL A 1014 24.79 11.32 33.23
N GLY A 1015 25.68 12.28 33.49
CA GLY A 1015 27.03 12.02 34.01
C GLY A 1015 28.04 11.48 32.99
N LYS A 1016 27.63 11.21 31.73
CA LYS A 1016 28.57 10.93 30.62
C LYS A 1016 29.17 12.23 30.08
N THR A 1017 30.23 12.09 29.27
CA THR A 1017 30.95 13.24 28.70
C THR A 1017 31.50 12.94 27.30
N ALA A 1018 31.19 13.76 26.31
CA ALA A 1018 31.84 13.78 24.99
C ALA A 1018 32.81 14.97 24.87
N THR A 1019 33.39 15.22 23.69
CA THR A 1019 34.24 16.39 23.45
C THR A 1019 34.12 16.81 21.98
N LEU A 1020 33.45 17.93 21.77
CA LEU A 1020 33.28 18.58 20.47
C LEU A 1020 34.59 19.30 20.07
N SER A 1021 34.95 19.22 18.81
CA SER A 1021 36.24 19.69 18.24
C SER A 1021 36.03 20.78 17.20
N ALA A 1022 35.68 21.98 17.65
CA ALA A 1022 35.54 23.14 16.77
C ALA A 1022 36.87 23.61 16.14
N SER A 1023 36.84 23.87 14.84
CA SER A 1023 37.97 24.44 14.09
C SER A 1023 37.88 25.97 14.01
N GLY A 1024 38.88 26.67 14.56
CA GLY A 1024 38.95 28.13 14.59
C GLY A 1024 40.04 28.64 15.53
N SER A 1025 40.01 29.93 15.87
CA SER A 1025 40.96 30.54 16.82
C SER A 1025 40.28 31.60 17.67
N GLY A 1026 40.61 31.65 18.97
CA GLY A 1026 39.95 32.55 19.91
C GLY A 1026 38.55 32.06 20.32
N LEU A 1027 38.33 30.74 20.29
CA LEU A 1027 37.06 30.10 20.59
C LEU A 1027 36.67 30.25 22.07
N THR A 1028 35.39 30.50 22.31
CA THR A 1028 34.73 30.50 23.62
C THR A 1028 33.52 29.56 23.53
N TRP A 1029 33.35 28.69 24.52
CA TRP A 1029 32.25 27.72 24.59
C TRP A 1029 31.27 28.09 25.70
N THR A 1030 29.98 27.90 25.47
CA THR A 1030 28.89 28.15 26.43
C THR A 1030 27.77 27.12 26.26
N SER A 1031 27.11 26.75 27.37
CA SER A 1031 25.76 26.16 27.31
C SER A 1031 24.72 27.27 27.50
N ASP A 1032 23.52 27.10 26.94
CA ASP A 1032 22.36 27.92 27.31
C ASP A 1032 21.66 27.41 28.59
N ASP A 1033 21.78 26.12 28.90
CA ASP A 1033 21.36 25.51 30.17
C ASP A 1033 22.49 24.64 30.79
N GLU A 1034 23.11 25.14 31.87
CA GLU A 1034 24.16 24.43 32.62
C GLU A 1034 23.62 23.38 33.62
N ASP A 1035 22.31 23.36 33.91
CA ASP A 1035 21.69 22.32 34.75
C ASP A 1035 21.35 21.06 33.90
N VAL A 1036 21.18 21.20 32.58
CA VAL A 1036 21.11 20.08 31.61
C VAL A 1036 22.51 19.59 31.22
N ALA A 1037 23.36 20.43 30.61
CA ALA A 1037 24.74 20.06 30.29
C ALA A 1037 25.73 21.22 30.40
N THR A 1038 26.95 20.93 30.84
CA THR A 1038 28.04 21.92 30.94
C THR A 1038 29.12 21.67 29.89
N VAL A 1039 29.63 22.73 29.27
CA VAL A 1039 30.78 22.69 28.36
C VAL A 1039 31.96 23.45 28.96
N ASN A 1040 33.17 22.92 28.83
CA ASN A 1040 34.39 23.67 29.17
C ASN A 1040 35.11 24.18 27.92
N GLN A 1041 36.01 25.14 28.11
CA GLN A 1041 36.69 25.89 27.03
C GLN A 1041 37.64 25.06 26.13
N ASN A 1042 37.63 23.73 26.24
CA ASN A 1042 38.26 22.79 25.30
C ASN A 1042 37.22 21.95 24.53
N GLY A 1043 35.94 22.36 24.48
CA GLY A 1043 34.85 21.64 23.82
C GLY A 1043 34.33 20.40 24.56
N LYS A 1044 34.84 20.10 25.76
CA LYS A 1044 34.37 18.95 26.53
C LYS A 1044 32.99 19.25 27.15
N VAL A 1045 31.96 18.58 26.66
CA VAL A 1045 30.59 18.55 27.18
C VAL A 1045 30.47 17.51 28.30
N THR A 1046 29.67 17.80 29.32
CA THR A 1046 29.37 16.93 30.46
C THR A 1046 27.89 17.02 30.79
N ALA A 1047 27.17 15.90 30.69
CA ALA A 1047 25.76 15.80 31.02
C ALA A 1047 25.53 15.92 32.53
N VAL A 1048 24.58 16.76 32.95
CA VAL A 1048 24.32 17.15 34.35
C VAL A 1048 22.93 16.69 34.80
N GLY A 1049 21.91 16.90 33.98
CA GLY A 1049 20.51 16.53 34.24
C GLY A 1049 19.77 16.28 32.93
N THR A 1050 18.62 15.57 32.97
CA THR A 1050 17.85 15.23 31.78
C THR A 1050 17.20 16.45 31.13
N GLY A 1051 17.11 16.45 29.80
CA GLY A 1051 16.54 17.55 29.01
C GLY A 1051 17.32 17.84 27.72
N GLU A 1052 17.02 18.97 27.08
CA GLU A 1052 17.69 19.44 25.87
C GLU A 1052 18.34 20.80 26.13
N CYS A 1053 19.55 21.02 25.63
CA CYS A 1053 20.26 22.30 25.68
C CYS A 1053 21.14 22.51 24.44
N ILE A 1054 21.59 23.73 24.21
CA ILE A 1054 22.44 24.11 23.08
C ILE A 1054 23.85 24.44 23.58
N ILE A 1055 24.84 23.72 23.06
CA ILE A 1055 26.26 24.02 23.24
C ILE A 1055 26.75 24.88 22.08
N THR A 1056 26.86 26.19 22.32
CA THR A 1056 27.40 27.16 21.37
C THR A 1056 28.91 27.30 21.52
N VAL A 1057 29.61 27.42 20.39
CA VAL A 1057 31.01 27.88 20.30
C VAL A 1057 31.10 29.13 19.44
N GLU A 1058 31.62 30.22 20.00
CA GLU A 1058 31.77 31.54 19.35
C GLU A 1058 33.25 31.92 19.23
N ASN A 1059 33.63 32.73 18.23
CA ASN A 1059 34.97 33.33 18.11
C ASN A 1059 34.97 34.85 18.34
N SER A 1060 36.17 35.45 18.40
CA SER A 1060 36.33 36.89 18.65
C SER A 1060 35.77 37.84 17.58
N ASP A 1061 35.33 37.32 16.44
CA ASP A 1061 34.80 38.07 15.30
C ASP A 1061 33.26 37.90 15.16
N GLY A 1062 32.65 37.05 15.99
CA GLY A 1062 31.19 36.82 16.03
C GLY A 1062 30.69 35.72 15.10
N ASP A 1063 31.58 34.87 14.55
CA ASP A 1063 31.15 33.59 13.98
C ASP A 1063 30.79 32.64 15.15
N TYR A 1064 29.72 31.87 15.03
CA TYR A 1064 29.36 30.83 15.99
C TYR A 1064 28.91 29.53 15.29
N ALA A 1065 28.97 28.42 16.02
CA ALA A 1065 28.36 27.14 15.66
C ALA A 1065 27.72 26.52 16.91
N ASP A 1066 26.62 25.80 16.72
CA ASP A 1066 25.83 25.19 17.79
C ASP A 1066 25.84 23.66 17.66
N CYS A 1067 25.77 22.97 18.80
CA CYS A 1067 25.43 21.55 18.89
C CYS A 1067 24.22 21.39 19.82
N TYR A 1068 23.18 20.71 19.35
CA TYR A 1068 22.03 20.36 20.18
C TYR A 1068 22.37 19.13 21.02
N VAL A 1069 22.32 19.28 22.34
CA VAL A 1069 22.68 18.22 23.30
C VAL A 1069 21.44 17.72 24.02
N THR A 1070 21.02 16.50 23.67
CA THR A 1070 19.94 15.78 24.36
C THR A 1070 20.56 14.94 25.47
N VAL A 1071 20.19 15.22 26.72
CA VAL A 1071 20.63 14.45 27.89
C VAL A 1071 19.54 13.48 28.33
N THR A 1072 19.81 12.18 28.20
CA THR A 1072 18.88 11.10 28.54
C THR A 1072 19.17 10.46 29.90
N GLY A 1073 18.18 9.76 30.45
CA GLY A 1073 18.41 8.81 31.56
C GLY A 1073 19.28 7.64 31.11
N GLU A 1074 20.07 7.05 32.03
CA GLU A 1074 20.85 5.84 31.75
C GLU A 1074 19.98 4.59 31.94
N GLY A 1075 19.08 4.32 30.98
CA GLY A 1075 18.12 3.21 31.02
C GLY A 1075 16.66 3.68 30.92
N GLY A 1076 16.36 4.63 30.02
CA GLY A 1076 14.97 5.04 29.74
C GLY A 1076 14.25 4.11 28.76
N VAL A 1077 12.96 4.36 28.55
CA VAL A 1077 12.09 3.61 27.62
C VAL A 1077 12.64 3.65 26.19
N GLU A 1078 12.82 2.48 25.57
CA GLU A 1078 13.28 2.30 24.18
C GLU A 1078 12.11 2.13 23.20
N GLU A 1079 10.95 1.61 23.66
CA GLU A 1079 9.79 1.26 22.82
C GLU A 1079 8.47 1.46 23.60
N ILE A 1080 7.38 1.79 22.89
CA ILE A 1080 6.02 1.89 23.45
C ILE A 1080 5.08 1.06 22.56
N GLU A 1081 4.34 0.13 23.18
CA GLU A 1081 3.29 -0.69 22.58
C GLU A 1081 1.92 -0.16 23.03
N LEU A 1082 0.89 -0.28 22.18
CA LEU A 1082 -0.49 0.13 22.47
C LEU A 1082 -1.43 -1.05 22.32
N SER A 1083 -2.57 -1.07 23.02
CA SER A 1083 -3.61 -2.09 22.79
C SER A 1083 -4.14 -2.09 21.36
N ASP A 1084 -4.21 -0.90 20.74
CA ASP A 1084 -4.80 -0.68 19.43
C ASP A 1084 -4.04 0.41 18.66
N GLU A 1085 -3.53 0.10 17.47
CA GLU A 1085 -2.96 1.11 16.56
C GLU A 1085 -4.05 1.90 15.79
N SER A 1086 -5.29 1.39 15.71
CA SER A 1086 -6.40 2.13 15.11
C SER A 1086 -7.76 1.71 15.66
N LEU A 1087 -8.68 2.68 15.80
CA LEU A 1087 -10.01 2.51 16.36
C LEU A 1087 -11.08 3.17 15.48
N THR A 1088 -12.29 2.61 15.46
CA THR A 1088 -13.50 3.30 14.99
C THR A 1088 -14.47 3.42 16.16
N LEU A 1089 -14.84 4.66 16.51
CA LEU A 1089 -15.80 4.97 17.57
C LEU A 1089 -17.02 5.73 17.00
N TYR A 1090 -18.11 5.79 17.74
CA TYR A 1090 -19.27 6.62 17.45
C TYR A 1090 -19.32 7.87 18.35
N VAL A 1091 -20.02 8.94 17.92
CA VAL A 1091 -20.15 10.17 18.73
C VAL A 1091 -20.87 9.89 20.05
N GLY A 1092 -20.17 10.11 21.17
CA GLY A 1092 -20.63 9.81 22.53
C GLY A 1092 -20.18 8.44 23.06
N GLU A 1093 -19.41 7.68 22.29
CA GLU A 1093 -18.70 6.49 22.74
C GLU A 1093 -17.36 6.85 23.41
N GLY A 1094 -16.85 5.95 24.25
CA GLY A 1094 -15.54 6.11 24.87
C GLY A 1094 -14.84 4.78 25.07
N TYR A 1095 -13.51 4.82 25.08
CA TYR A 1095 -12.63 3.65 24.94
C TYR A 1095 -11.39 3.79 25.83
N GLU A 1096 -10.87 2.69 26.36
CA GLU A 1096 -9.69 2.68 27.25
C GLU A 1096 -8.49 2.20 26.44
N LEU A 1097 -7.60 3.12 26.03
CA LEU A 1097 -6.44 2.81 25.19
C LEU A 1097 -5.23 2.49 26.09
N GLU A 1098 -4.92 1.21 26.28
CA GLU A 1098 -3.78 0.81 27.10
C GLU A 1098 -2.45 1.10 26.37
N ALA A 1099 -1.41 1.43 27.14
CA ALA A 1099 -0.07 1.68 26.62
C ALA A 1099 1.00 1.08 27.55
N TYR A 1100 1.98 0.41 26.95
CA TYR A 1100 3.02 -0.37 27.61
C TYR A 1100 4.40 0.16 27.21
N ALA A 1101 5.31 0.31 28.17
CA ALA A 1101 6.62 0.90 27.96
C ALA A 1101 7.74 -0.13 28.18
N TYR A 1102 8.62 -0.29 27.20
CA TYR A 1102 9.70 -1.29 27.23
C TYR A 1102 11.10 -0.64 27.21
N PRO A 1103 12.11 -1.26 27.86
CA PRO A 1103 11.99 -2.44 28.74
C PRO A 1103 11.21 -2.10 30.02
N GLU A 1104 10.50 -3.09 30.59
CA GLU A 1104 9.65 -2.90 31.78
C GLU A 1104 10.40 -2.34 33.01
N ASP A 1105 11.73 -2.55 33.07
CA ASP A 1105 12.61 -2.08 34.14
C ASP A 1105 13.33 -0.75 33.84
N ALA A 1106 12.83 0.03 32.88
CA ALA A 1106 13.31 1.38 32.60
C ALA A 1106 13.17 2.34 33.80
N ASP A 1107 14.16 3.22 33.97
CA ASP A 1107 14.30 4.16 35.09
C ASP A 1107 13.19 5.24 35.15
N ASP A 1108 12.51 5.49 34.03
CA ASP A 1108 11.38 6.44 33.91
C ASP A 1108 10.39 5.95 32.84
N THR A 1109 9.26 5.38 33.29
CA THR A 1109 8.19 4.83 32.47
C THR A 1109 6.94 5.73 32.41
N GLU A 1110 7.03 7.02 32.76
CA GLU A 1110 5.88 7.93 32.67
C GLU A 1110 5.43 8.06 31.20
N LEU A 1111 4.16 7.76 30.91
CA LEU A 1111 3.56 7.88 29.58
C LEU A 1111 2.54 9.01 29.58
N VAL A 1112 2.65 9.91 28.61
CA VAL A 1112 1.75 11.05 28.45
C VAL A 1112 0.95 10.88 27.16
N PHE A 1113 -0.38 10.80 27.31
CA PHE A 1113 -1.34 10.78 26.21
C PHE A 1113 -1.64 12.19 25.70
N SER A 1114 -1.97 12.32 24.43
CA SER A 1114 -2.41 13.57 23.79
C SER A 1114 -3.24 13.30 22.54
N SER A 1115 -4.19 14.17 22.21
CA SER A 1115 -5.02 14.07 21.00
C SER A 1115 -4.62 15.15 20.00
N SER A 1116 -4.51 14.81 18.71
CA SER A 1116 -4.27 15.80 17.65
C SER A 1116 -5.41 16.84 17.57
N ASN A 1117 -6.64 16.45 17.92
CA ASN A 1117 -7.78 17.36 17.94
C ASN A 1117 -8.80 17.04 19.07
N GLU A 1118 -8.62 17.69 20.21
CA GLU A 1118 -9.53 17.67 21.38
C GLU A 1118 -10.99 18.11 21.09
N ASN A 1119 -11.31 18.57 19.87
CA ASN A 1119 -12.71 18.87 19.46
C ASN A 1119 -13.41 17.65 18.81
N VAL A 1120 -12.69 16.54 18.63
CA VAL A 1120 -13.12 15.32 17.94
C VAL A 1120 -13.02 14.12 18.88
N VAL A 1121 -11.88 13.95 19.55
CA VAL A 1121 -11.69 13.01 20.68
C VAL A 1121 -10.82 13.69 21.73
N ILE A 1122 -11.22 13.64 23.00
CA ILE A 1122 -10.33 13.95 24.13
C ILE A 1122 -9.75 12.66 24.73
N VAL A 1123 -8.56 12.77 25.31
CA VAL A 1123 -7.92 11.69 26.10
C VAL A 1123 -7.52 12.26 27.46
N ASP A 1124 -7.64 11.46 28.52
CA ASP A 1124 -7.23 11.84 29.88
C ASP A 1124 -5.86 11.25 30.30
N GLU A 1125 -5.53 11.36 31.59
CA GLU A 1125 -4.23 10.94 32.14
C GLU A 1125 -4.08 9.42 32.30
N ASP A 1126 -5.18 8.66 32.27
CA ASP A 1126 -5.20 7.19 32.36
C ASP A 1126 -5.37 6.52 30.97
N GLY A 1127 -5.48 7.31 29.88
CA GLY A 1127 -5.63 6.81 28.50
C GLY A 1127 -7.08 6.65 28.03
N TYR A 1128 -8.07 7.15 28.80
CA TYR A 1128 -9.48 7.04 28.42
C TYR A 1128 -9.87 8.09 27.37
N LEU A 1129 -10.45 7.61 26.27
CA LEU A 1129 -10.90 8.37 25.10
C LEU A 1129 -12.39 8.70 25.22
N GLU A 1130 -12.81 9.95 24.98
CA GLU A 1130 -14.22 10.33 24.77
C GLU A 1130 -14.41 10.94 23.37
N ALA A 1131 -15.22 10.29 22.53
CA ALA A 1131 -15.47 10.69 21.15
C ALA A 1131 -16.55 11.78 21.06
N LEU A 1132 -16.15 13.03 20.83
CA LEU A 1132 -17.02 14.21 20.91
C LEU A 1132 -17.74 14.57 19.60
N LYS A 1133 -17.19 14.21 18.44
CA LYS A 1133 -17.70 14.63 17.11
C LYS A 1133 -17.13 13.76 15.99
N GLU A 1134 -17.86 13.59 14.88
CA GLU A 1134 -17.33 13.00 13.64
C GLU A 1134 -16.01 13.66 13.18
N GLY A 1135 -15.02 12.82 12.85
CA GLY A 1135 -13.68 13.20 12.39
C GLY A 1135 -12.69 12.03 12.44
N ARG A 1136 -11.41 12.30 12.15
CA ARG A 1136 -10.26 11.42 12.41
C ARG A 1136 -9.28 12.19 13.31
N VAL A 1137 -8.63 11.51 14.25
CA VAL A 1137 -7.51 12.06 15.04
C VAL A 1137 -6.43 11.02 15.21
N THR A 1138 -5.24 11.50 15.58
CA THR A 1138 -4.17 10.68 16.12
C THR A 1138 -4.10 10.91 17.63
N ILE A 1139 -4.18 9.83 18.42
CA ILE A 1139 -3.82 9.84 19.83
C ILE A 1139 -2.34 9.48 19.92
N THR A 1140 -1.51 10.39 20.41
CA THR A 1140 -0.07 10.16 20.59
C THR A 1140 0.22 9.88 22.06
N VAL A 1141 0.85 8.74 22.33
CA VAL A 1141 1.40 8.38 23.64
C VAL A 1141 2.92 8.58 23.58
N LYS A 1142 3.49 9.29 24.56
CA LYS A 1142 4.92 9.61 24.57
C LYS A 1142 5.52 9.44 25.96
N ASN A 1143 6.71 8.84 26.05
CA ASN A 1143 7.55 8.95 27.25
C ASN A 1143 8.32 10.29 27.24
N PRO A 1144 8.14 11.19 28.24
CA PRO A 1144 8.81 12.49 28.24
C PRO A 1144 10.34 12.41 28.40
N ALA A 1145 10.86 11.36 29.04
CA ALA A 1145 12.26 11.25 29.45
C ALA A 1145 13.21 10.64 28.40
N SER A 1146 12.72 9.70 27.58
CA SER A 1146 13.45 9.13 26.44
C SER A 1146 13.06 9.77 25.11
N GLY A 1147 11.85 10.31 25.01
CA GLY A 1147 11.31 10.93 23.80
C GLY A 1147 10.56 9.99 22.86
N VAL A 1148 10.53 8.68 23.13
CA VAL A 1148 9.83 7.66 22.32
C VAL A 1148 8.33 7.95 22.25
N LYS A 1149 7.73 7.80 21.05
CA LYS A 1149 6.29 7.93 20.79
C LYS A 1149 5.68 6.65 20.21
N ALA A 1150 4.41 6.40 20.51
CA ALA A 1150 3.52 5.52 19.78
C ALA A 1150 2.21 6.26 19.45
N THR A 1151 1.42 5.76 18.49
CA THR A 1151 0.22 6.46 17.99
C THR A 1151 -0.94 5.53 17.67
N CYS A 1152 -2.12 5.81 18.22
CA CYS A 1152 -3.38 5.18 17.83
C CYS A 1152 -4.19 6.12 16.93
N THR A 1153 -4.71 5.63 15.81
CA THR A 1153 -5.54 6.43 14.90
C THR A 1153 -7.03 6.19 15.12
N VAL A 1154 -7.74 7.19 15.65
CA VAL A 1154 -9.15 7.08 16.01
C VAL A 1154 -10.04 7.75 14.97
N ARG A 1155 -11.05 7.03 14.46
CA ARG A 1155 -12.04 7.54 13.52
C ARG A 1155 -13.43 7.56 14.15
N VAL A 1156 -13.98 8.75 14.36
CA VAL A 1156 -15.32 8.95 14.94
C VAL A 1156 -16.38 9.06 13.83
N ARG A 1157 -17.53 8.40 14.02
CA ARG A 1157 -18.70 8.42 13.09
C ARG A 1157 -20.00 8.84 13.79
N GLU A 1158 -20.99 9.33 13.04
CA GLU A 1158 -22.39 9.35 13.50
C GLU A 1158 -23.03 7.95 13.33
N GLU A 1159 -24.06 7.63 14.14
CA GLU A 1159 -24.91 6.40 14.02
C GLU A 1159 -25.86 6.42 12.80
#